data_AF-A0A0B0IQS7-F1
#
_entry.id   AF-A0A0B0IQS7-F1
#
_cell.length_a   1.000
_cell.length_b   1.000
_cell.length_c   1.000
_cell.angle_alpha   90.00
_cell.angle_beta   90.00
_cell.angle_gamma   90.00
#
_symmetry.space_group_name_H-M   'P 1'
#
loop_
_entity.id
_entity.type
_entity.pdbx_description
1 polymer ?
#
loop_
_entity_poly.entity_id
_entity_poly.type
_entity_poly.pdbx_seq_one_letter_code
_entity_poly.pdbx_strand_id
1 'polypeptide(L)'
;MFLGLLAVVGMTLFALIIYLSVILAGKYVIDDQKLVMKATTSLVDQSGEVLTQLYIENREPVAISDIPDYVQEAFISVEDVRFYDHQGIDIRAIARALYRDLLAGAKVEGGSTITQQLAKNVFLTNEKTLLRKTNEVLIAMNLERRYSKDELLEMYLNHIYFGHGAYGIQAASNLYFNKDVQELSKEEGALLAGLPKAPNSFSPITNPEQSKQRRDLVLTLMERQGKLTAAEAKHLRGRTVVVNQNRLTENEAYLTYIDMVLDEARDRYHLTNEEVLTGGYQIVVPMNKEVQMDSFQKLQDDRYFPNGNEDAEAAMVLLDSKTGGVLAVQGGREYVRKGLNRVNVQRQPGSAIKPLAVYAPAMELGTYHPYSLLVDELIEYDGYTPRNYNQEYVGQMTMYDAITHSSNAPAVWLMNEIGIDTSVQALDRFGIHTNDRGLAIALGGLSEGVTPLELASSYSVFANNGSQVEPFFIKAIYTQDGKQLNGEESRSEKVVSPQTSWYMTRMLEAVVNTGTGKSGEVLSPLAGKTGTTSYPGTEGAIMDAWFVGYTPAVVGAIWMGYDTTTSEQHLLGGSAYPTVLYKDIINSIPAQLRGGAFEKPDEVEELAPPVELPSIDDLTATFSIGGRGLSSIHLNWSGKTDERIYYHIYEYTEGERTLMATVVGQTEFFINSKNPFSSKKYEVVPYNSITDQEGMSSNVAEVKFRLGFH
;
A
#
# COMPACT_ATOMS: atom_id res chain seq x y z
N MET A 1 -76.96 6.78 39.03
CA MET A 1 -75.89 7.60 39.66
C MET A 1 -74.71 6.75 40.13
N PHE A 2 -74.93 5.68 40.89
CA PHE A 2 -73.87 4.80 41.42
C PHE A 2 -73.03 4.07 40.34
N LEU A 3 -73.66 3.56 39.29
CA LEU A 3 -72.98 2.93 38.14
C LEU A 3 -72.11 3.91 37.33
N GLY A 4 -72.53 5.18 37.22
CA GLY A 4 -71.74 6.21 36.55
C GLY A 4 -70.50 6.60 37.36
N LEU A 5 -70.62 6.66 38.69
CA LEU A 5 -69.49 6.93 39.58
C LEU A 5 -68.45 5.78 39.54
N LEU A 6 -68.92 4.53 39.54
CA LEU A 6 -68.06 3.34 39.40
C LEU A 6 -67.34 3.30 38.05
N ALA A 7 -67.99 3.71 36.96
CA ALA A 7 -67.37 3.80 35.64
C ALA A 7 -66.28 4.89 35.59
N VAL A 8 -66.52 6.05 36.22
CA VAL A 8 -65.53 7.15 36.29
C VAL A 8 -64.35 6.77 37.18
N VAL A 9 -64.60 6.14 38.34
CA VAL A 9 -63.56 5.63 39.24
C VAL A 9 -62.74 4.53 38.58
N GLY A 10 -63.40 3.61 37.86
CA GLY A 10 -62.74 2.57 37.07
C GLY A 10 -61.86 3.15 35.96
N MET A 11 -62.35 4.14 35.21
CA MET A 11 -61.57 4.82 34.17
C MET A 11 -60.37 5.59 34.75
N THR A 12 -60.54 6.25 35.90
CA THR A 12 -59.44 6.99 36.55
C THR A 12 -58.39 6.05 37.12
N LEU A 13 -58.78 4.94 37.75
CA LEU A 13 -57.85 3.88 38.18
C LEU A 13 -57.12 3.25 36.99
N PHE A 14 -57.83 2.99 35.90
CA PHE A 14 -57.23 2.43 34.69
C PHE A 14 -56.24 3.40 34.05
N ALA A 15 -56.58 4.69 33.94
CA ALA A 15 -55.68 5.73 33.46
C ALA A 15 -54.46 5.89 34.37
N LEU A 16 -54.63 5.80 35.69
CA LEU A 16 -53.55 5.86 36.68
C LEU A 16 -52.61 4.65 36.56
N ILE A 17 -53.15 3.45 36.38
CA ILE A 17 -52.37 2.22 36.18
C ILE A 17 -51.59 2.29 34.86
N ILE A 18 -52.20 2.76 33.78
CA ILE A 18 -51.49 3.00 32.51
C ILE A 18 -50.36 4.01 32.74
N TYR A 19 -50.65 5.14 33.39
CA TYR A 19 -49.68 6.19 33.67
C TYR A 19 -48.49 5.69 34.51
N LEU A 20 -48.75 4.90 35.56
CA LEU A 20 -47.72 4.28 36.39
C LEU A 20 -46.93 3.22 35.62
N SER A 21 -47.57 2.46 34.73
CA SER A 21 -46.91 1.47 33.87
C SER A 21 -45.97 2.15 32.86
N VAL A 22 -46.37 3.30 32.31
CA VAL A 22 -45.50 4.14 31.45
C VAL A 22 -44.26 4.61 32.20
N ILE A 23 -44.40 4.98 33.48
CA ILE A 23 -43.28 5.41 34.34
C ILE A 23 -42.31 4.25 34.59
N LEU A 24 -42.84 3.09 35.00
CA LEU A 24 -42.01 1.93 35.34
C LEU A 24 -41.33 1.31 34.12
N ALA A 25 -42.01 1.21 32.99
CA ALA A 25 -41.45 0.67 31.75
C ALA A 25 -40.40 1.61 31.13
N GLY A 26 -40.58 2.94 31.24
CA GLY A 26 -39.64 3.92 30.69
C GLY A 26 -38.21 3.79 31.20
N LYS A 27 -38.03 3.31 32.44
CA LYS A 27 -36.70 3.09 33.05
C LYS A 27 -35.97 1.86 32.49
N TYR A 28 -36.69 0.91 31.90
CA TYR A 28 -36.13 -0.32 31.33
C TYR A 28 -35.94 -0.27 29.80
N VAL A 29 -36.51 0.73 29.12
CA VAL A 29 -36.50 0.83 27.65
C VAL A 29 -35.50 1.85 27.11
N ILE A 30 -35.11 2.86 27.90
CA ILE A 30 -34.15 3.89 27.49
C ILE A 30 -32.75 3.45 27.86
N ASP A 31 -31.95 3.16 26.84
CA ASP A 31 -30.52 2.95 26.94
C ASP A 31 -29.83 4.29 26.60
N ASP A 32 -29.40 5.02 27.64
CA ASP A 32 -28.80 6.34 27.48
C ASP A 32 -27.49 6.29 26.66
N GLN A 33 -26.86 5.12 26.49
CA GLN A 33 -25.69 4.97 25.60
C GLN A 33 -26.06 5.13 24.12
N LYS A 34 -27.32 4.87 23.74
CA LYS A 34 -27.79 5.10 22.35
C LYS A 34 -28.01 6.58 22.03
N LEU A 35 -27.97 7.45 23.04
CA LEU A 35 -27.97 8.90 22.87
C LEU A 35 -26.56 9.48 22.74
N VAL A 36 -25.52 8.69 23.07
CA VAL A 36 -24.11 9.09 22.90
C VAL A 36 -23.75 8.97 21.43
N MET A 37 -23.24 10.06 20.86
CA MET A 37 -23.10 10.22 19.41
C MET A 37 -21.90 9.44 18.87
N LYS A 38 -22.12 8.72 17.76
CA LYS A 38 -21.07 8.07 16.97
C LYS A 38 -20.17 9.14 16.35
N ALA A 39 -18.86 9.08 16.59
CA ALA A 39 -17.88 10.07 16.15
C ALA A 39 -17.10 9.60 14.91
N THR A 40 -16.64 10.55 14.09
CA THR A 40 -15.83 10.29 12.89
C THR A 40 -14.44 9.82 13.27
N THR A 41 -13.97 8.73 12.65
CA THR A 41 -12.59 8.26 12.83
C THR A 41 -11.64 9.04 11.93
N SER A 42 -10.43 9.33 12.40
CA SER A 42 -9.40 10.06 11.66
C SER A 42 -8.18 9.18 11.44
N LEU A 43 -7.62 9.23 10.23
CA LEU A 43 -6.27 8.76 9.95
C LEU A 43 -5.35 9.96 10.06
N VAL A 44 -4.34 9.84 10.91
CA VAL A 44 -3.33 10.87 11.14
C VAL A 44 -1.95 10.34 10.84
N ASP A 45 -1.07 11.21 10.38
CA ASP A 45 0.33 10.86 10.20
C ASP A 45 1.08 10.78 11.54
N GLN A 46 2.39 10.53 11.48
CA GLN A 46 3.22 10.41 12.67
C GLN A 46 3.43 11.74 13.43
N SER A 47 3.12 12.89 12.81
CA SER A 47 3.17 14.22 13.43
C SER A 47 1.82 14.62 14.07
N GLY A 48 0.75 13.87 13.77
CA GLY A 48 -0.62 14.16 14.17
C GLY A 48 -1.42 14.97 13.15
N GLU A 49 -0.90 15.23 11.95
CA GLU A 49 -1.65 15.87 10.86
C GLU A 49 -2.74 14.91 10.38
N VAL A 50 -3.97 15.39 10.25
CA VAL A 50 -5.08 14.61 9.68
C VAL A 50 -4.84 14.40 8.19
N LEU A 51 -4.69 13.14 7.80
CA LEU A 51 -4.55 12.71 6.41
C LEU A 51 -5.92 12.57 5.74
N THR A 52 -6.84 11.88 6.41
CA THR A 52 -8.22 11.69 5.95
C THR A 52 -9.14 11.32 7.12
N GLN A 53 -10.45 11.40 6.90
CA GLN A 53 -11.48 11.02 7.84
C GLN A 53 -12.28 9.83 7.30
N LEU A 54 -12.58 8.85 8.15
CA LEU A 54 -13.36 7.67 7.82
C LEU A 54 -14.71 7.71 8.52
N TYR A 55 -15.79 7.60 7.75
CA TYR A 55 -17.15 7.61 8.27
C TYR A 55 -18.10 6.80 7.38
N ILE A 56 -19.06 6.08 7.97
CA ILE A 56 -20.26 5.60 7.25
C ILE A 56 -21.28 6.75 7.09
N GLU A 57 -21.29 7.65 8.08
CA GLU A 57 -22.23 8.77 8.19
C GLU A 57 -21.43 9.97 8.70
N ASN A 58 -21.33 11.05 7.91
CA ASN A 58 -20.68 12.28 8.37
C ASN A 58 -21.57 12.85 9.49
N ARG A 59 -21.10 12.87 10.74
CA ARG A 59 -21.84 13.36 11.91
C ARG A 59 -20.92 14.24 12.75
N GLU A 60 -20.97 15.54 12.49
CA GLU A 60 -20.40 16.55 13.40
C GLU A 60 -21.51 17.02 14.36
N PRO A 61 -21.40 16.77 15.68
CA PRO A 61 -22.30 17.33 16.67
C PRO A 61 -22.35 18.85 16.59
N VAL A 62 -23.54 19.43 16.62
CA VAL A 62 -23.69 20.88 16.78
C VAL A 62 -24.64 21.20 17.93
N ALA A 63 -24.24 22.18 18.76
CA ALA A 63 -25.07 22.63 19.86
C ALA A 63 -26.28 23.42 19.32
N ILE A 64 -27.41 23.37 20.01
CA ILE A 64 -28.63 24.08 19.60
C ILE A 64 -28.42 25.59 19.50
N SER A 65 -27.51 26.14 20.31
CA SER A 65 -27.12 27.56 20.29
C SER A 65 -26.42 27.98 19.00
N ASP A 66 -25.80 27.04 18.30
CA ASP A 66 -25.07 27.28 17.06
C ASP A 66 -25.99 27.12 15.84
N ILE A 67 -27.21 26.58 16.02
CA ILE A 67 -28.19 26.46 14.93
C ILE A 67 -29.02 27.74 14.87
N PRO A 68 -29.05 28.49 13.75
CA PRO A 68 -29.80 29.75 13.68
C PRO A 68 -31.30 29.57 13.98
N ASP A 69 -31.91 30.50 14.73
CA ASP A 69 -33.31 30.43 15.15
C ASP A 69 -34.28 30.18 13.99
N TYR A 70 -34.07 30.83 12.84
CA TYR A 70 -34.93 30.64 11.66
C TYR A 70 -34.81 29.24 11.04
N VAL A 71 -33.68 28.56 11.22
CA VAL A 71 -33.51 27.16 10.81
C VAL A 71 -34.28 26.28 11.77
N GLN A 72 -34.12 26.45 13.09
CA GLN A 72 -34.88 25.71 14.11
C GLN A 72 -36.40 25.85 13.88
N GLU A 73 -36.86 27.08 13.65
CA GLU A 73 -38.26 27.41 13.35
C GLU A 73 -38.77 26.77 12.06
N ALA A 74 -37.92 26.56 11.06
CA ALA A 74 -38.31 25.86 9.83
C ALA A 74 -38.68 24.39 10.11
N PHE A 75 -37.88 23.68 10.93
CA PHE A 75 -38.19 22.30 11.34
C PHE A 75 -39.44 22.24 12.21
N ILE A 76 -39.57 23.14 13.20
CA ILE A 76 -40.76 23.22 14.05
C ILE A 76 -42.01 23.49 13.20
N SER A 77 -41.93 24.43 12.24
CA SER A 77 -43.06 24.84 11.41
C SER A 77 -43.63 23.73 10.54
N VAL A 78 -42.77 22.82 10.05
CA VAL A 78 -43.18 21.73 9.14
C VAL A 78 -43.45 20.41 9.86
N GLU A 79 -42.71 20.09 10.91
CA GLU A 79 -42.82 18.81 11.62
C GLU A 79 -43.76 18.90 12.84
N ASP A 80 -43.71 19.98 13.62
CA ASP A 80 -44.37 20.05 14.92
C ASP A 80 -44.62 21.49 15.41
N VAL A 81 -45.62 22.16 14.82
CA VAL A 81 -45.91 23.60 15.05
C VAL A 81 -46.16 23.98 16.53
N ARG A 82 -46.49 23.02 17.40
CA ARG A 82 -46.73 23.22 18.83
C ARG A 82 -45.73 22.47 19.70
N PHE A 83 -44.53 22.24 19.17
CA PHE A 83 -43.47 21.50 19.84
C PHE A 83 -43.26 21.96 21.29
N TYR A 84 -43.21 23.26 21.54
CA TYR A 84 -43.02 23.82 22.88
C TYR A 84 -44.26 23.75 23.79
N ASP A 85 -45.46 23.49 23.26
CA ASP A 85 -46.72 23.52 24.04
C ASP A 85 -47.12 22.16 24.61
N HIS A 86 -46.59 21.05 24.08
CA HIS A 86 -46.99 19.69 24.47
C HIS A 86 -45.87 18.93 25.19
N GLN A 87 -46.18 17.77 25.79
CA GLN A 87 -45.21 16.91 26.48
C GLN A 87 -45.12 15.53 25.81
N GLY A 88 -44.33 15.44 24.73
CA GLY A 88 -44.11 14.22 23.95
C GLY A 88 -45.17 13.89 22.91
N ILE A 89 -46.46 14.09 23.21
CA ILE A 89 -47.56 13.88 22.24
C ILE A 89 -48.46 15.10 22.11
N ASP A 90 -48.84 15.42 20.88
CA ASP A 90 -49.82 16.47 20.61
C ASP A 90 -51.23 15.88 20.37
N ILE A 91 -52.04 15.92 21.42
CA ILE A 91 -53.44 15.42 21.39
C ILE A 91 -54.28 16.13 20.33
N ARG A 92 -54.10 17.46 20.11
CA ARG A 92 -54.92 18.15 19.10
C ARG A 92 -54.43 17.87 17.68
N ALA A 93 -53.12 17.64 17.48
CA ALA A 93 -52.62 17.19 16.18
C ALA A 93 -53.14 15.78 15.85
N ILE A 94 -53.15 14.87 16.83
CA ILE A 94 -53.70 13.51 16.66
C ILE A 94 -55.20 13.58 16.33
N ALA A 95 -55.99 14.36 17.08
CA ALA A 95 -57.43 14.50 16.82
C ALA A 95 -57.71 15.11 15.43
N ARG A 96 -56.93 16.12 15.03
CA ARG A 96 -57.01 16.75 13.70
C ARG A 96 -56.67 15.76 12.59
N ALA A 97 -55.58 15.01 12.74
CA ALA A 97 -55.15 14.01 11.76
C ALA A 97 -56.21 12.91 11.62
N LEU A 98 -56.76 12.40 12.72
CA LEU A 98 -57.82 11.39 12.70
C LEU A 98 -59.08 11.89 11.99
N TYR A 99 -59.50 13.13 12.26
CA TYR A 99 -60.65 13.74 11.57
C TYR A 99 -60.41 13.88 10.06
N ARG A 100 -59.21 14.29 9.64
CA ARG A 100 -58.84 14.43 8.23
C ARG A 100 -58.73 13.10 7.51
N ASP A 101 -58.15 12.09 8.16
CA ASP A 101 -58.04 10.73 7.62
C ASP A 101 -59.42 10.09 7.42
N LEU A 102 -60.36 10.32 8.35
CA LEU A 102 -61.75 9.87 8.22
C LEU A 102 -62.50 10.54 7.07
N LEU A 103 -62.26 11.84 6.83
CA LEU A 103 -62.85 12.57 5.70
C LEU A 103 -62.28 12.15 4.35
N ALA A 104 -60.99 11.83 4.29
CA ALA A 104 -60.30 11.48 3.04
C ALA A 104 -60.36 9.98 2.70
N GLY A 105 -60.82 9.13 3.62
CA GLY A 105 -60.88 7.67 3.43
C GLY A 105 -59.52 6.99 3.33
N ALA A 106 -58.44 7.71 3.61
CA ALA A 106 -57.05 7.26 3.54
C ALA A 106 -56.21 8.05 4.54
N LYS A 107 -55.00 7.58 4.85
CA LYS A 107 -54.06 8.28 5.73
C LYS A 107 -53.39 9.43 4.97
N VAL A 108 -53.77 10.68 5.26
CA VAL A 108 -53.37 11.88 4.51
C VAL A 108 -52.45 12.80 5.31
N GLU A 109 -52.58 12.85 6.64
CA GLU A 109 -51.82 13.77 7.49
C GLU A 109 -51.07 13.06 8.62
N GLY A 110 -49.83 13.51 8.90
CA GLY A 110 -49.02 12.98 9.99
C GLY A 110 -49.29 13.74 11.29
N GLY A 111 -49.56 13.03 12.39
CA GLY A 111 -49.74 13.61 13.72
C GLY A 111 -48.63 13.25 14.71
N SER A 112 -47.39 12.98 14.23
CA SER A 112 -46.26 12.63 15.11
C SER A 112 -45.43 13.87 15.44
N THR A 113 -45.02 14.00 16.70
CA THR A 113 -44.21 15.11 17.22
C THR A 113 -42.72 14.93 16.93
N ILE A 114 -41.92 15.98 17.07
CA ILE A 114 -40.45 15.89 16.95
C ILE A 114 -39.88 14.86 17.94
N THR A 115 -40.34 14.88 19.19
CA THR A 115 -39.90 13.92 20.23
C THR A 115 -40.26 12.47 19.86
N GLN A 116 -41.42 12.25 19.25
CA GLN A 116 -41.79 10.91 18.74
C GLN A 116 -40.90 10.48 17.59
N GLN A 117 -40.51 11.41 16.70
CA GLN A 117 -39.59 11.11 15.62
C GLN A 117 -38.18 10.80 16.14
N LEU A 118 -37.68 11.55 17.13
CA LEU A 118 -36.43 11.24 17.83
C LEU A 118 -36.49 9.84 18.46
N ALA A 119 -37.55 9.54 19.22
CA ALA A 119 -37.75 8.23 19.84
C ALA A 119 -37.75 7.09 18.80
N LYS A 120 -38.42 7.31 17.67
CA LYS A 120 -38.48 6.36 16.54
C LYS A 120 -37.11 6.12 15.93
N ASN A 121 -36.32 7.17 15.72
CA ASN A 121 -35.06 7.10 14.99
C ASN A 121 -33.91 6.53 15.85
N VAL A 122 -33.93 6.75 17.16
CA VAL A 122 -32.83 6.36 18.06
C VAL A 122 -33.05 5.00 18.72
N PHE A 123 -34.29 4.68 19.14
CA PHE A 123 -34.52 3.55 20.05
C PHE A 123 -35.29 2.38 19.43
N LEU A 124 -35.93 2.56 18.28
CA LEU A 124 -36.88 1.59 17.74
C LEU A 124 -36.46 1.07 16.37
N THR A 125 -36.74 -0.20 16.10
CA THR A 125 -36.56 -0.82 14.78
C THR A 125 -37.63 -0.35 13.80
N ASN A 126 -37.40 -0.51 12.49
CA ASN A 126 -38.27 0.01 11.43
C ASN A 126 -39.61 -0.77 11.23
N GLU A 127 -39.97 -1.71 12.10
CA GLU A 127 -41.17 -2.56 11.94
C GLU A 127 -42.48 -1.79 12.17
N LYS A 128 -43.42 -1.78 11.20
CA LYS A 128 -44.67 -1.02 11.32
C LYS A 128 -45.77 -1.71 12.14
N THR A 129 -45.49 -2.11 13.39
CA THR A 129 -46.50 -2.72 14.29
C THR A 129 -47.18 -1.70 15.19
N LEU A 130 -48.42 -1.98 15.63
CA LEU A 130 -49.13 -1.16 16.62
C LEU A 130 -48.37 -1.11 17.95
N LEU A 131 -47.75 -2.22 18.36
CA LEU A 131 -46.90 -2.31 19.55
C LEU A 131 -45.69 -1.37 19.47
N ARG A 132 -45.02 -1.28 18.30
CA ARG A 132 -43.94 -0.31 18.10
C ARG A 132 -44.42 1.13 18.29
N LYS A 133 -45.59 1.49 17.75
CA LYS A 133 -46.11 2.87 17.87
C LYS A 133 -46.47 3.21 19.32
N THR A 134 -46.94 2.24 20.10
CA THR A 134 -47.11 2.42 21.55
C THR A 134 -45.78 2.67 22.24
N ASN A 135 -44.73 1.91 21.93
CA ASN A 135 -43.38 2.12 22.49
C ASN A 135 -42.81 3.50 22.12
N GLU A 136 -43.03 3.98 20.90
CA GLU A 136 -42.62 5.32 20.45
C GLU A 136 -43.23 6.43 21.32
N VAL A 137 -44.52 6.33 21.65
CA VAL A 137 -45.20 7.26 22.55
C VAL A 137 -44.62 7.19 23.96
N LEU A 138 -44.39 5.98 24.49
CA LEU A 138 -43.86 5.79 25.84
C LEU A 138 -42.46 6.37 25.99
N ILE A 139 -41.58 6.13 25.01
CA ILE A 139 -40.22 6.67 24.98
C ILE A 139 -40.26 8.19 24.85
N ALA A 140 -41.05 8.74 23.93
CA ALA A 140 -41.17 10.19 23.77
C ALA A 140 -41.64 10.89 25.05
N MET A 141 -42.66 10.35 25.73
CA MET A 141 -43.13 10.92 27.00
C MET A 141 -42.08 10.84 28.12
N ASN A 142 -41.19 9.84 28.10
CA ASN A 142 -40.12 9.73 29.08
C ASN A 142 -38.94 10.66 28.76
N LEU A 143 -38.58 10.82 27.48
CA LEU A 143 -37.57 11.78 27.05
C LEU A 143 -37.94 13.21 27.48
N GLU A 144 -39.21 13.59 27.31
CA GLU A 144 -39.75 14.92 27.70
C GLU A 144 -39.81 15.19 29.20
N ARG A 145 -39.57 14.17 30.04
CA ARG A 145 -39.42 14.34 31.49
C ARG A 145 -37.98 14.51 31.92
N ARG A 146 -37.04 14.05 31.08
CA ARG A 146 -35.60 14.03 31.38
C ARG A 146 -34.88 15.21 30.76
N TYR A 147 -35.32 15.63 29.57
CA TYR A 147 -34.67 16.66 28.76
C TYR A 147 -35.61 17.83 28.51
N SER A 148 -35.03 19.02 28.44
CA SER A 148 -35.69 20.24 27.99
C SER A 148 -36.05 20.18 26.51
N LYS A 149 -36.91 21.08 26.05
CA LYS A 149 -37.30 21.17 24.65
C LYS A 149 -36.12 21.47 23.72
N ASP A 150 -35.20 22.32 24.17
CA ASP A 150 -34.03 22.70 23.40
C ASP A 150 -33.08 21.51 23.25
N GLU A 151 -32.84 20.75 24.32
CA GLU A 151 -32.05 19.50 24.27
C GLU A 151 -32.70 18.46 23.36
N LEU A 152 -34.03 18.33 23.38
CA LEU A 152 -34.76 17.41 22.48
C LEU A 152 -34.67 17.83 21.02
N LEU A 153 -34.73 19.14 20.75
CA LEU A 153 -34.56 19.66 19.40
C LEU A 153 -33.10 19.49 18.93
N GLU A 154 -32.12 19.74 19.80
CA GLU A 154 -30.70 19.49 19.54
C GLU A 154 -30.46 18.02 19.15
N MET A 155 -30.92 17.09 20.00
CA MET A 155 -30.79 15.66 19.75
C MET A 155 -31.47 15.28 18.44
N TYR A 156 -32.67 15.80 18.17
CA TYR A 156 -33.38 15.55 16.92
C TYR A 156 -32.62 16.04 15.69
N LEU A 157 -32.15 17.29 15.70
CA LEU A 157 -31.44 17.90 14.58
C LEU A 157 -30.09 17.26 14.32
N ASN A 158 -29.43 16.69 15.34
CA ASN A 158 -28.19 15.93 15.20
C ASN A 158 -28.40 14.46 14.77
N HIS A 159 -29.58 13.88 14.97
CA HIS A 159 -29.83 12.46 14.66
C HIS A 159 -30.56 12.21 13.33
N ILE A 160 -31.26 13.21 12.81
CA ILE A 160 -32.15 13.00 11.68
C ILE A 160 -31.40 12.78 10.37
N TYR A 161 -31.91 11.87 9.53
CA TYR A 161 -31.34 11.56 8.22
C TYR A 161 -31.81 12.55 7.15
N PHE A 162 -30.86 13.18 6.46
CA PHE A 162 -31.10 14.16 5.40
C PHE A 162 -30.86 13.62 3.99
N GLY A 163 -30.51 12.34 3.84
CA GLY A 163 -30.22 11.72 2.53
C GLY A 163 -28.72 11.70 2.23
N HIS A 164 -28.31 10.82 1.31
CA HIS A 164 -26.90 10.65 0.87
C HIS A 164 -25.89 10.45 2.01
N GLY A 165 -26.27 9.71 3.05
CA GLY A 165 -25.38 9.45 4.19
C GLY A 165 -25.21 10.65 5.15
N ALA A 166 -25.87 11.79 4.92
CA ALA A 166 -25.85 12.91 5.85
C ALA A 166 -26.86 12.69 6.99
N TYR A 167 -26.33 12.52 8.20
CA TYR A 167 -27.12 12.46 9.43
C TYR A 167 -26.73 13.64 10.30
N GLY A 168 -27.74 14.35 10.80
CA GLY A 168 -27.50 15.59 11.52
C GLY A 168 -27.43 16.81 10.59
N ILE A 169 -27.84 17.95 11.13
CA ILE A 169 -28.04 19.17 10.35
C ILE A 169 -26.72 19.80 9.87
N GLN A 170 -25.64 19.69 10.65
CA GLN A 170 -24.30 20.16 10.28
C GLN A 170 -23.79 19.41 9.04
N ALA A 171 -23.88 18.08 9.06
CA ALA A 171 -23.49 17.25 7.93
C ALA A 171 -24.34 17.52 6.68
N ALA A 172 -25.64 17.79 6.85
CA ALA A 172 -26.51 18.17 5.75
C ALA A 172 -26.16 19.55 5.18
N SER A 173 -25.82 20.52 6.03
CA SER A 173 -25.36 21.85 5.62
C SER A 173 -24.08 21.76 4.78
N ASN A 174 -23.10 20.99 5.26
CA ASN A 174 -21.85 20.73 4.54
C ASN A 174 -22.09 20.00 3.20
N LEU A 175 -22.93 18.95 3.21
CA LEU A 175 -23.24 18.17 2.01
C LEU A 175 -23.90 19.00 0.91
N TYR A 176 -24.94 19.78 1.25
CA TYR A 176 -25.78 20.44 0.26
C TYR A 176 -25.31 21.86 -0.09
N PHE A 177 -24.61 22.55 0.82
CA PHE A 177 -24.28 23.96 0.66
C PHE A 177 -22.81 24.31 0.90
N ASN A 178 -22.01 23.38 1.42
CA ASN A 178 -20.62 23.61 1.84
C ASN A 178 -20.49 24.79 2.81
N LYS A 179 -21.29 24.76 3.87
CA LYS A 179 -21.40 25.81 4.88
C LYS A 179 -21.53 25.19 6.26
N ASP A 180 -20.99 25.88 7.26
CA ASP A 180 -21.36 25.59 8.64
C ASP A 180 -22.86 25.86 8.85
N VAL A 181 -23.51 25.13 9.76
CA VAL A 181 -24.94 25.32 10.04
C VAL A 181 -25.26 26.78 10.45
N GLN A 182 -24.30 27.47 11.07
CA GLN A 182 -24.41 28.87 11.47
C GLN A 182 -24.59 29.82 10.28
N GLU A 183 -24.15 29.42 9.08
CA GLU A 183 -24.14 30.25 7.87
C GLU A 183 -25.32 29.97 6.93
N LEU A 184 -26.20 29.03 7.29
CA LEU A 184 -27.36 28.66 6.48
C LEU A 184 -28.30 29.84 6.29
N SER A 185 -28.76 30.09 5.07
CA SER A 185 -29.82 31.08 4.80
C SER A 185 -31.22 30.52 5.15
N LYS A 186 -32.24 31.40 5.17
CA LYS A 186 -33.63 31.02 5.48
C LYS A 186 -34.17 29.98 4.50
N GLU A 187 -33.84 30.11 3.22
CA GLU A 187 -34.26 29.18 2.17
C GLU A 187 -33.51 27.83 2.20
N GLU A 188 -32.24 27.83 2.62
CA GLU A 188 -31.44 26.60 2.79
C GLU A 188 -31.94 25.84 4.01
N GLY A 189 -32.19 26.52 5.13
CA GLY A 189 -32.83 25.93 6.32
C GLY A 189 -34.22 25.36 6.03
N ALA A 190 -35.05 26.09 5.27
CA ALA A 190 -36.35 25.60 4.84
C ALA A 190 -36.26 24.40 3.88
N LEU A 191 -35.19 24.32 3.07
CA LEU A 191 -34.95 23.16 2.23
C LEU A 191 -34.61 21.95 3.08
N LEU A 192 -33.64 22.07 4.01
CA LEU A 192 -33.23 21.00 4.91
C LEU A 192 -34.40 20.49 5.74
N ALA A 193 -35.21 21.39 6.32
CA ALA A 193 -36.41 21.04 7.08
C ALA A 193 -37.45 20.27 6.25
N GLY A 194 -37.43 20.40 4.93
CA GLY A 194 -38.32 19.68 4.03
C GLY A 194 -37.94 18.21 3.78
N LEU A 195 -36.66 17.85 3.94
CA LEU A 195 -36.09 16.56 3.55
C LEU A 195 -36.53 15.37 4.43
N PRO A 196 -36.61 15.46 5.77
CA PRO A 196 -36.80 14.31 6.66
C PRO A 196 -37.98 13.39 6.32
N LYS A 197 -39.05 13.95 5.75
CA LYS A 197 -40.23 13.19 5.32
C LYS A 197 -39.91 12.10 4.30
N ALA A 198 -39.00 12.38 3.35
CA ALA A 198 -38.55 11.43 2.34
C ALA A 198 -37.17 11.88 1.81
N PRO A 199 -36.07 11.65 2.57
CA PRO A 199 -34.79 12.32 2.34
C PRO A 199 -34.20 12.08 0.95
N ASN A 200 -34.27 10.84 0.45
CA ASN A 200 -33.74 10.49 -0.88
C ASN A 200 -34.65 10.99 -2.02
N SER A 201 -35.97 11.01 -1.83
CA SER A 201 -36.93 11.44 -2.86
C SER A 201 -36.98 12.97 -3.00
N PHE A 202 -36.83 13.69 -1.90
CA PHE A 202 -36.82 15.16 -1.89
C PHE A 202 -35.42 15.76 -1.94
N SER A 203 -34.38 14.94 -2.11
CA SER A 203 -33.00 15.45 -2.14
C SER A 203 -32.83 16.39 -3.35
N PRO A 204 -32.18 17.56 -3.16
CA PRO A 204 -31.94 18.49 -4.25
C PRO A 204 -30.88 17.99 -5.25
N ILE A 205 -30.13 16.94 -4.90
CA ILE A 205 -29.13 16.29 -5.78
C ILE A 205 -29.82 15.41 -6.81
N THR A 206 -30.80 14.62 -6.37
CA THR A 206 -31.49 13.62 -7.21
C THR A 206 -32.76 14.15 -7.84
N ASN A 207 -33.51 15.02 -7.14
CA ASN A 207 -34.81 15.53 -7.57
C ASN A 207 -34.98 17.03 -7.26
N PRO A 208 -34.27 17.93 -7.98
CA PRO A 208 -34.28 19.38 -7.71
C PRO A 208 -35.68 20.00 -7.67
N GLU A 209 -36.56 19.62 -8.60
CA GLU A 209 -37.93 20.15 -8.68
C GLU A 209 -38.79 19.76 -7.48
N GLN A 210 -38.72 18.49 -7.05
CA GLN A 210 -39.47 18.04 -5.86
C GLN A 210 -38.90 18.68 -4.58
N SER A 211 -37.58 18.83 -4.50
CA SER A 211 -36.91 19.53 -3.40
C SER A 211 -37.38 20.97 -3.29
N LYS A 212 -37.43 21.68 -4.42
CA LYS A 212 -37.94 23.06 -4.50
C LYS A 212 -39.39 23.17 -4.04
N GLN A 213 -40.27 22.30 -4.54
CA GLN A 213 -41.68 22.28 -4.11
C GLN A 213 -41.81 22.04 -2.60
N ARG A 214 -40.97 21.15 -2.05
CA ARG A 214 -40.96 20.85 -0.63
C ARG A 214 -40.45 22.02 0.22
N ARG A 215 -39.36 22.67 -0.19
CA ARG A 215 -38.87 23.93 0.42
C ARG A 215 -39.94 25.01 0.39
N ASP A 216 -40.61 25.21 -0.73
CA ASP A 216 -41.63 26.24 -0.91
C ASP A 216 -42.86 26.00 -0.03
N LEU A 217 -43.19 24.72 0.24
CA LEU A 217 -44.20 24.35 1.24
C LEU A 217 -43.74 24.76 2.65
N VAL A 218 -42.50 24.47 3.05
CA VAL A 218 -41.97 24.88 4.37
C VAL A 218 -42.04 26.41 4.52
N LEU A 219 -41.58 27.16 3.52
CA LEU A 219 -41.65 28.63 3.50
C LEU A 219 -43.10 29.14 3.63
N THR A 220 -44.06 28.47 3.00
CA THR A 220 -45.49 28.82 3.09
C THR A 220 -46.06 28.53 4.49
N LEU A 221 -45.60 27.46 5.15
CA LEU A 221 -45.99 27.15 6.52
C LEU A 221 -45.42 28.19 7.49
N MET A 222 -44.15 28.57 7.33
CA MET A 222 -43.51 29.62 8.11
C MET A 222 -44.23 30.97 7.94
N GLU A 223 -44.65 31.32 6.73
CA GLU A 223 -45.48 32.51 6.45
C GLU A 223 -46.80 32.48 7.23
N ARG A 224 -47.57 31.39 7.12
CA ARG A 224 -48.89 31.24 7.78
C ARG A 224 -48.79 31.27 9.31
N GLN A 225 -47.66 30.89 9.85
CA GLN A 225 -47.38 30.85 11.29
C GLN A 225 -46.74 32.15 11.80
N GLY A 226 -46.58 33.16 10.93
CA GLY A 226 -46.03 34.47 11.30
C GLY A 226 -44.52 34.51 11.48
N LYS A 227 -43.79 33.47 11.05
CA LYS A 227 -42.32 33.38 11.10
C LYS A 227 -41.65 34.10 9.93
N LEU A 228 -42.38 34.31 8.84
CA LEU A 228 -41.96 35.09 7.67
C LEU A 228 -43.05 36.08 7.26
N THR A 229 -42.67 37.23 6.75
CA THR A 229 -43.63 38.13 6.09
C THR A 229 -44.02 37.59 4.71
N ALA A 230 -45.22 37.96 4.21
CA ALA A 230 -45.67 37.55 2.88
C ALA A 230 -44.73 38.01 1.76
N ALA A 231 -44.11 39.18 1.92
CA ALA A 231 -43.13 39.71 0.97
C ALA A 231 -41.84 38.86 0.95
N GLU A 232 -41.29 38.51 2.13
CA GLU A 232 -40.12 37.64 2.23
C GLU A 232 -40.43 36.23 1.70
N ALA A 233 -41.54 35.61 2.09
CA ALA A 233 -41.90 34.27 1.64
C ALA A 233 -42.09 34.19 0.11
N LYS A 234 -42.65 35.24 -0.51
CA LYS A 234 -42.75 35.33 -1.98
C LYS A 234 -41.37 35.45 -2.63
N HIS A 235 -40.49 36.27 -2.08
CA HIS A 235 -39.12 36.46 -2.59
C HIS A 235 -38.29 35.17 -2.50
N LEU A 236 -38.31 34.50 -1.34
CA LEU A 236 -37.54 33.28 -1.09
C LEU A 236 -38.00 32.11 -1.98
N ARG A 237 -39.30 31.94 -2.21
CA ARG A 237 -39.84 30.94 -3.15
C ARG A 237 -39.40 31.18 -4.60
N GLY A 238 -39.14 32.44 -4.96
CA GLY A 238 -38.63 32.82 -6.28
C GLY A 238 -37.18 32.41 -6.55
N ARG A 239 -36.40 32.10 -5.50
CA ARG A 239 -35.00 31.67 -5.65
C ARG A 239 -34.89 30.24 -6.15
N THR A 240 -33.93 29.99 -7.03
CA THR A 240 -33.56 28.65 -7.48
C THR A 240 -32.92 27.87 -6.33
N VAL A 241 -33.00 26.54 -6.38
CA VAL A 241 -32.24 25.68 -5.47
C VAL A 241 -30.82 25.59 -6.03
N VAL A 242 -29.86 26.21 -5.37
CA VAL A 242 -28.44 26.10 -5.72
C VAL A 242 -27.80 25.16 -4.69
N VAL A 243 -27.23 24.05 -5.16
CA VAL A 243 -26.46 23.10 -4.36
C VAL A 243 -25.01 23.31 -4.74
N ASN A 244 -24.18 23.77 -3.81
CA ASN A 244 -22.73 23.80 -3.98
C ASN A 244 -22.21 22.48 -3.43
N GLN A 245 -22.08 21.49 -4.31
CA GLN A 245 -21.64 20.15 -3.92
C GLN A 245 -20.20 20.20 -3.43
N ASN A 246 -20.00 19.80 -2.18
CA ASN A 246 -18.72 19.26 -1.76
C ASN A 246 -18.82 17.73 -1.96
N ARG A 247 -18.28 17.22 -3.07
CA ARG A 247 -17.72 15.86 -3.02
C ARG A 247 -16.51 16.01 -2.10
N LEU A 248 -16.68 15.74 -0.81
CA LEU A 248 -15.57 15.22 -0.01
C LEU A 248 -15.19 13.89 -0.64
N THR A 249 -14.48 13.99 -1.76
CA THR A 249 -13.88 12.88 -2.48
C THR A 249 -12.81 12.39 -1.54
N GLU A 250 -12.97 11.19 -1.00
CA GLU A 250 -11.82 10.42 -0.50
C GLU A 250 -10.73 10.57 -1.57
N ASN A 251 -9.61 11.16 -1.20
CA ASN A 251 -8.50 11.35 -2.12
C ASN A 251 -8.19 9.98 -2.74
N GLU A 252 -8.35 9.83 -4.06
CA GLU A 252 -8.28 8.54 -4.75
C GLU A 252 -6.95 7.83 -4.49
N ALA A 253 -5.89 8.62 -4.30
CA ALA A 253 -4.58 8.14 -3.92
C ALA A 253 -4.56 7.38 -2.58
N TYR A 254 -5.53 7.57 -1.69
CA TYR A 254 -5.55 6.96 -0.34
C TYR A 254 -6.45 5.73 -0.25
N LEU A 255 -7.25 5.43 -1.27
CA LEU A 255 -8.28 4.38 -1.20
C LEU A 255 -7.69 3.01 -0.85
N THR A 256 -6.57 2.65 -1.51
CA THR A 256 -5.83 1.41 -1.21
C THR A 256 -5.34 1.41 0.24
N TYR A 257 -4.72 2.50 0.68
CA TYR A 257 -4.15 2.60 2.03
C TYR A 257 -5.23 2.48 3.10
N ILE A 258 -6.38 3.13 2.90
CA ILE A 258 -7.51 3.05 3.83
C ILE A 258 -8.04 1.60 3.91
N ASP A 259 -8.11 0.86 2.80
CA ASP A 259 -8.58 -0.54 2.84
C ASP A 259 -7.59 -1.43 3.59
N MET A 260 -6.29 -1.23 3.38
CA MET A 260 -5.25 -1.95 4.14
C MET A 260 -5.30 -1.63 5.64
N VAL A 261 -5.56 -0.37 6.02
CA VAL A 261 -5.76 0.02 7.43
C VAL A 261 -7.00 -0.67 8.02
N LEU A 262 -8.10 -0.75 7.28
CA LEU A 262 -9.31 -1.42 7.77
C LEU A 262 -9.10 -2.93 7.92
N ASP A 263 -8.41 -3.57 6.98
CA ASP A 263 -8.05 -4.98 7.07
C ASP A 263 -7.14 -5.24 8.27
N GLU A 264 -6.10 -4.41 8.50
CA GLU A 264 -5.23 -4.56 9.67
C GLU A 264 -5.95 -4.30 11.00
N ALA A 265 -6.86 -3.32 11.06
CA ALA A 265 -7.67 -3.05 12.25
C ALA A 265 -8.55 -4.27 12.61
N ARG A 266 -9.09 -4.95 11.59
CA ARG A 266 -9.85 -6.20 11.78
C ARG A 266 -8.95 -7.32 12.27
N ASP A 267 -7.81 -7.51 11.63
CA ASP A 267 -7.00 -8.71 11.83
C ASP A 267 -6.16 -8.62 13.12
N ARG A 268 -5.58 -7.45 13.44
CA ARG A 268 -4.67 -7.26 14.59
C ARG A 268 -5.30 -6.59 15.82
N TYR A 269 -6.37 -5.80 15.62
CA TYR A 269 -7.06 -5.10 16.71
C TYR A 269 -8.48 -5.65 16.97
N HIS A 270 -8.92 -6.62 16.15
CA HIS A 270 -10.25 -7.22 16.22
C HIS A 270 -11.40 -6.20 16.14
N LEU A 271 -11.16 -5.08 15.46
CA LEU A 271 -12.16 -4.05 15.20
C LEU A 271 -12.80 -4.29 13.83
N THR A 272 -14.11 -4.48 13.81
CA THR A 272 -14.85 -4.56 12.55
C THR A 272 -14.79 -3.24 11.78
N ASN A 273 -14.95 -3.28 10.46
CA ASN A 273 -14.98 -2.05 9.65
C ASN A 273 -16.07 -1.08 10.15
N GLU A 274 -17.23 -1.57 10.62
CA GLU A 274 -18.27 -0.69 11.18
C GLU A 274 -17.82 -0.01 12.47
N GLU A 275 -17.15 -0.74 13.37
CA GLU A 275 -16.59 -0.15 14.59
C GLU A 275 -15.54 0.91 14.24
N VAL A 276 -14.60 0.61 13.33
CA VAL A 276 -13.60 1.58 12.91
C VAL A 276 -14.26 2.83 12.30
N LEU A 277 -15.27 2.67 11.45
CA LEU A 277 -15.91 3.80 10.76
C LEU A 277 -16.88 4.61 11.63
N THR A 278 -17.22 4.14 12.85
CA THR A 278 -18.20 4.82 13.73
C THR A 278 -17.71 5.06 15.17
N GLY A 279 -16.53 4.57 15.51
CA GLY A 279 -15.98 4.58 16.86
C GLY A 279 -15.22 5.84 17.25
N GLY A 280 -15.06 6.81 16.35
CA GLY A 280 -14.35 8.06 16.65
C GLY A 280 -12.87 7.88 16.98
N TYR A 281 -12.22 6.89 16.36
CA TYR A 281 -10.82 6.59 16.64
C TYR A 281 -9.88 7.62 16.02
N GLN A 282 -8.72 7.80 16.61
CA GLN A 282 -7.56 8.41 15.97
C GLN A 282 -6.55 7.30 15.63
N ILE A 283 -6.41 6.99 14.35
CA ILE A 283 -5.51 5.95 13.84
C ILE A 283 -4.24 6.63 13.33
N VAL A 284 -3.12 6.38 14.02
CA VAL A 284 -1.80 6.86 13.61
C VAL A 284 -1.21 5.88 12.60
N VAL A 285 -0.91 6.35 11.40
CA VAL A 285 -0.35 5.54 10.31
C VAL A 285 1.07 5.98 9.94
N PRO A 286 1.92 5.07 9.45
CA PRO A 286 3.26 5.43 8.96
C PRO A 286 3.25 6.12 7.59
N MET A 287 2.10 6.18 6.90
CA MET A 287 1.94 6.76 5.56
C MET A 287 2.67 8.09 5.38
N ASN A 288 3.48 8.18 4.34
CA ASN A 288 4.01 9.45 3.87
C ASN A 288 3.07 10.03 2.79
N LYS A 289 2.43 11.16 3.10
CA LYS A 289 1.46 11.85 2.25
C LYS A 289 2.00 12.16 0.85
N GLU A 290 3.23 12.68 0.76
CA GLU A 290 3.83 13.10 -0.51
C GLU A 290 4.16 11.89 -1.39
N VAL A 291 4.76 10.86 -0.81
CA VAL A 291 5.11 9.62 -1.52
C VAL A 291 3.85 8.86 -1.96
N GLN A 292 2.81 8.83 -1.13
CA GLN A 292 1.51 8.24 -1.47
C GLN A 292 0.86 8.95 -2.67
N MET A 293 0.89 10.29 -2.69
CA MET A 293 0.33 11.08 -3.79
C MET A 293 1.14 10.96 -5.09
N ASP A 294 2.46 11.06 -4.99
CA ASP A 294 3.36 10.99 -6.15
C ASP A 294 3.34 9.59 -6.80
N SER A 295 3.30 8.53 -5.98
CA SER A 295 3.13 7.17 -6.50
C SER A 295 1.81 6.98 -7.22
N PHE A 296 0.69 7.50 -6.68
CA PHE A 296 -0.60 7.46 -7.37
C PHE A 296 -0.53 8.14 -8.74
N GLN A 297 0.03 9.35 -8.79
CA GLN A 297 0.15 10.12 -10.04
C GLN A 297 1.01 9.40 -11.08
N LYS A 298 2.15 8.82 -10.67
CA LYS A 298 3.04 8.09 -11.59
C LYS A 298 2.42 6.78 -12.08
N LEU A 299 1.63 6.09 -11.26
CA LEU A 299 0.89 4.90 -11.72
C LEU A 299 -0.19 5.25 -12.76
N GLN A 300 -0.73 6.47 -12.76
CA GLN A 300 -1.67 6.90 -13.81
C GLN A 300 -0.96 7.26 -15.12
N ASP A 301 0.34 7.55 -15.08
CA ASP A 301 1.06 8.09 -16.21
C ASP A 301 1.51 6.97 -17.18
N ASP A 302 0.88 6.93 -18.35
CA ASP A 302 1.13 5.94 -19.41
C ASP A 302 2.60 5.87 -19.85
N ARG A 303 3.42 6.90 -19.59
CA ARG A 303 4.86 6.88 -19.91
C ARG A 303 5.63 5.79 -19.15
N TYR A 304 5.10 5.31 -18.03
CA TYR A 304 5.69 4.21 -17.26
C TYR A 304 5.24 2.83 -17.73
N PHE A 305 4.39 2.75 -18.75
CA PHE A 305 3.89 1.52 -19.33
C PHE A 305 4.37 1.36 -20.78
N PRO A 306 4.50 0.12 -21.30
CA PRO A 306 4.82 -0.07 -22.70
C PRO A 306 3.74 0.53 -23.61
N ASN A 307 4.15 1.14 -24.72
CA ASN A 307 3.20 1.63 -25.74
C ASN A 307 2.30 0.48 -26.23
N GLY A 308 0.98 0.68 -26.23
CA GLY A 308 0.00 -0.38 -26.54
C GLY A 308 -0.44 -1.23 -25.34
N ASN A 309 0.00 -0.88 -24.12
CA ASN A 309 -0.46 -1.47 -22.86
C ASN A 309 -1.10 -0.43 -21.94
N GLU A 310 -1.86 0.51 -22.50
CA GLU A 310 -2.55 1.58 -21.75
C GLU A 310 -3.56 1.01 -20.74
N ASP A 311 -4.10 -0.19 -20.99
CA ASP A 311 -5.02 -0.89 -20.08
C ASP A 311 -4.30 -1.84 -19.09
N ALA A 312 -2.96 -1.88 -19.07
CA ALA A 312 -2.23 -2.71 -18.12
C ALA A 312 -2.32 -2.14 -16.70
N GLU A 313 -2.24 -3.04 -15.72
CA GLU A 313 -2.35 -2.71 -14.30
C GLU A 313 -0.98 -2.71 -13.62
N ALA A 314 -0.93 -2.04 -12.46
CA ALA A 314 0.25 -2.01 -11.63
C ALA A 314 -0.12 -2.06 -10.14
N ALA A 315 0.78 -2.61 -9.35
CA ALA A 315 0.71 -2.60 -7.89
C ALA A 315 2.04 -2.17 -7.32
N MET A 316 2.01 -1.38 -6.25
CA MET A 316 3.21 -0.92 -5.57
C MET A 316 3.02 -0.97 -4.06
N VAL A 317 4.09 -1.34 -3.37
CA VAL A 317 4.24 -1.11 -1.93
C VAL A 317 5.65 -0.61 -1.60
N LEU A 318 5.74 0.37 -0.71
CA LEU A 318 6.98 0.88 -0.12
C LEU A 318 6.88 0.81 1.41
N LEU A 319 7.87 0.21 2.04
CA LEU A 319 8.00 0.03 3.47
C LEU A 319 9.22 0.83 3.97
N ASP A 320 9.12 1.35 5.18
CA ASP A 320 10.30 1.74 5.95
C ASP A 320 11.12 0.49 6.22
N SER A 321 12.35 0.47 5.73
CA SER A 321 13.23 -0.69 5.80
C SER A 321 13.40 -1.19 7.24
N LYS A 322 13.60 -0.30 8.21
CA LYS A 322 13.96 -0.66 9.59
C LYS A 322 12.78 -1.11 10.44
N THR A 323 11.60 -0.56 10.18
CA THR A 323 10.42 -0.78 11.02
C THR A 323 9.37 -1.68 10.37
N GLY A 324 9.29 -1.72 9.04
CA GLY A 324 8.20 -2.37 8.32
C GLY A 324 6.96 -1.48 8.15
N GLY A 325 6.98 -0.23 8.62
CA GLY A 325 5.85 0.68 8.46
C GLY A 325 5.62 1.01 6.99
N VAL A 326 4.41 0.81 6.48
CA VAL A 326 4.09 1.02 5.07
C VAL A 326 4.01 2.51 4.77
N LEU A 327 4.99 3.03 4.03
CA LEU A 327 5.10 4.45 3.69
C LEU A 327 4.14 4.83 2.55
N ALA A 328 3.98 3.95 1.57
CA ALA A 328 3.04 4.14 0.47
C ALA A 328 2.59 2.79 -0.11
N VAL A 329 1.34 2.73 -0.60
CA VAL A 329 0.76 1.54 -1.24
C VAL A 329 -0.23 1.91 -2.33
N GLN A 330 -0.19 1.22 -3.47
CA GLN A 330 -1.15 1.37 -4.56
C GLN A 330 -1.58 0.00 -5.08
N GLY A 331 -2.88 -0.30 -4.99
CA GLY A 331 -3.46 -1.61 -5.31
C GLY A 331 -3.83 -1.81 -6.76
N GLY A 332 -3.72 -0.76 -7.58
CA GLY A 332 -4.15 -0.70 -8.97
C GLY A 332 -4.00 0.72 -9.50
N ARG A 333 -4.10 0.91 -10.82
CA ARG A 333 -4.12 2.25 -11.41
C ARG A 333 -5.46 2.93 -11.10
N GLU A 334 -6.56 2.29 -11.45
CA GLU A 334 -7.92 2.79 -11.16
C GLU A 334 -8.54 2.08 -9.95
N TYR A 335 -7.82 2.09 -8.82
CA TYR A 335 -8.28 1.38 -7.62
C TYR A 335 -9.59 1.98 -7.06
N VAL A 336 -10.56 1.10 -6.79
CA VAL A 336 -11.80 1.44 -6.09
C VAL A 336 -11.85 0.74 -4.74
N ARG A 337 -12.47 1.39 -3.76
CA ARG A 337 -12.67 0.85 -2.41
C ARG A 337 -13.26 -0.56 -2.45
N LYS A 338 -12.64 -1.49 -1.73
CA LYS A 338 -13.00 -2.94 -1.70
C LYS A 338 -12.97 -3.63 -3.06
N GLY A 339 -12.29 -3.02 -4.04
CA GLY A 339 -11.99 -3.63 -5.33
C GLY A 339 -10.84 -4.63 -5.22
N LEU A 340 -10.35 -5.08 -6.37
CA LEU A 340 -9.20 -5.99 -6.43
C LEU A 340 -7.92 -5.25 -6.00
N ASN A 341 -7.41 -5.56 -4.81
CA ASN A 341 -6.15 -5.02 -4.34
C ASN A 341 -4.98 -5.92 -4.76
N ARG A 342 -4.29 -5.53 -5.83
CA ARG A 342 -3.22 -6.33 -6.44
C ARG A 342 -1.95 -6.41 -5.61
N VAL A 343 -1.82 -5.58 -4.56
CA VAL A 343 -0.75 -5.72 -3.56
C VAL A 343 -0.87 -7.01 -2.75
N ASN A 344 -2.07 -7.60 -2.69
CA ASN A 344 -2.36 -8.87 -2.02
C ASN A 344 -2.71 -10.01 -3.01
N VAL A 345 -2.57 -9.78 -4.33
CA VAL A 345 -2.81 -10.81 -5.35
C VAL A 345 -1.51 -11.56 -5.60
N GLN A 346 -1.54 -12.88 -5.47
CA GLN A 346 -0.38 -13.71 -5.73
C GLN A 346 -0.11 -13.79 -7.24
N ARG A 347 1.15 -13.61 -7.61
CA ARG A 347 1.66 -13.58 -8.98
C ARG A 347 3.00 -14.28 -9.04
N GLN A 348 3.38 -14.84 -10.18
CA GLN A 348 4.68 -15.49 -10.28
C GLN A 348 5.79 -14.42 -10.22
N PRO A 349 6.75 -14.51 -9.28
CA PRO A 349 7.78 -13.48 -9.10
C PRO A 349 8.86 -13.49 -10.20
N GLY A 350 8.88 -14.55 -11.02
CA GLY A 350 9.95 -14.78 -11.97
C GLY A 350 11.33 -14.74 -11.30
N SER A 351 12.31 -14.14 -11.97
CA SER A 351 13.68 -14.01 -11.46
C SER A 351 13.84 -13.15 -10.19
N ALA A 352 12.80 -12.46 -9.72
CA ALA A 352 12.86 -11.72 -8.45
C ALA A 352 12.99 -12.66 -7.24
N ILE A 353 12.72 -13.96 -7.38
CA ILE A 353 12.87 -14.94 -6.30
C ILE A 353 14.32 -15.41 -6.10
N LYS A 354 15.19 -15.28 -7.11
CA LYS A 354 16.55 -15.86 -7.11
C LYS A 354 17.40 -15.49 -5.88
N PRO A 355 17.40 -14.23 -5.40
CA PRO A 355 18.12 -13.88 -4.18
C PRO A 355 17.68 -14.70 -2.97
N LEU A 356 16.37 -14.97 -2.87
CA LEU A 356 15.71 -15.61 -1.72
C LEU A 356 15.78 -17.14 -1.79
N ALA A 357 15.53 -17.71 -2.97
CA ALA A 357 15.44 -19.15 -3.19
C ALA A 357 16.80 -19.82 -3.45
N VAL A 358 17.79 -19.10 -3.99
CA VAL A 358 19.01 -19.71 -4.52
C VAL A 358 20.26 -19.12 -3.88
N TYR A 359 20.50 -17.83 -4.08
CA TYR A 359 21.82 -17.25 -3.80
C TYR A 359 22.05 -16.99 -2.30
N ALA A 360 21.08 -16.40 -1.59
CA ALA A 360 21.19 -16.22 -0.14
C ALA A 360 21.30 -17.57 0.59
N PRO A 361 20.46 -18.59 0.35
CA PRO A 361 20.62 -19.88 1.03
C PRO A 361 21.94 -20.58 0.68
N ALA A 362 22.42 -20.49 -0.56
CA ALA A 362 23.72 -21.07 -0.93
C ALA A 362 24.89 -20.42 -0.16
N MET A 363 24.87 -19.09 0.02
CA MET A 363 25.87 -18.39 0.84
C MET A 363 25.71 -18.69 2.33
N GLU A 364 24.48 -18.85 2.82
CA GLU A 364 24.20 -19.13 4.22
C GLU A 364 24.67 -20.54 4.65
N LEU A 365 24.76 -21.50 3.71
CA LEU A 365 25.41 -22.79 3.95
C LEU A 365 26.93 -22.67 4.19
N GLY A 366 27.55 -21.57 3.78
CA GLY A 366 28.99 -21.31 3.88
C GLY A 366 29.85 -22.05 2.85
N THR A 367 29.26 -22.86 1.96
CA THR A 367 29.98 -23.59 0.89
C THR A 367 30.14 -22.77 -0.38
N TYR A 368 29.32 -21.74 -0.57
CA TYR A 368 29.40 -20.83 -1.70
C TYR A 368 29.63 -19.40 -1.23
N HIS A 369 30.32 -18.61 -2.05
CA HIS A 369 30.56 -17.19 -1.87
C HIS A 369 30.29 -16.45 -3.20
N PRO A 370 30.27 -15.10 -3.21
CA PRO A 370 29.90 -14.34 -4.41
C PRO A 370 30.72 -14.64 -5.67
N TYR A 371 31.96 -15.11 -5.52
CA TYR A 371 32.85 -15.45 -6.64
C TYR A 371 32.99 -16.95 -6.90
N SER A 372 32.20 -17.79 -6.24
CA SER A 372 32.14 -19.21 -6.59
C SER A 372 31.67 -19.37 -8.04
N LEU A 373 32.35 -20.24 -8.78
CA LEU A 373 32.00 -20.57 -10.16
C LEU A 373 30.78 -21.47 -10.19
N LEU A 374 29.77 -21.06 -10.96
CA LEU A 374 28.53 -21.78 -11.21
C LEU A 374 28.53 -22.26 -12.66
N VAL A 375 27.93 -23.43 -12.89
CA VAL A 375 27.81 -24.00 -14.24
C VAL A 375 26.73 -23.24 -15.03
N ASP A 376 27.11 -22.68 -16.17
CA ASP A 376 26.23 -22.01 -17.13
C ASP A 376 26.20 -22.79 -18.43
N GLU A 377 25.46 -23.90 -18.42
CA GLU A 377 25.29 -24.82 -19.54
C GLU A 377 23.81 -25.23 -19.70
N LEU A 378 23.42 -25.62 -20.92
CA LEU A 378 22.09 -26.17 -21.18
C LEU A 378 22.00 -27.61 -20.67
N ILE A 379 21.53 -27.78 -19.44
CA ILE A 379 21.39 -29.07 -18.76
C ILE A 379 19.91 -29.47 -18.65
N GLU A 380 19.62 -30.75 -18.84
CA GLU A 380 18.30 -31.35 -18.60
C GLU A 380 18.26 -32.01 -17.22
N TYR A 381 17.25 -31.66 -16.42
CA TYR A 381 16.99 -32.18 -15.08
C TYR A 381 15.64 -32.89 -15.06
N ASP A 382 15.62 -34.21 -15.23
CA ASP A 382 14.40 -35.03 -15.19
C ASP A 382 13.24 -34.46 -16.04
N GLY A 383 13.53 -34.06 -17.28
CA GLY A 383 12.55 -33.48 -18.21
C GLY A 383 12.33 -31.96 -18.08
N TYR A 384 13.05 -31.28 -17.19
CA TYR A 384 13.10 -29.82 -17.09
C TYR A 384 14.43 -29.27 -17.65
N THR A 385 14.35 -28.46 -18.72
CA THR A 385 15.53 -27.86 -19.36
C THR A 385 15.44 -26.33 -19.29
N PRO A 386 15.97 -25.69 -18.24
CA PRO A 386 15.95 -24.24 -18.12
C PRO A 386 16.83 -23.60 -19.20
N ARG A 387 16.34 -22.53 -19.83
CA ARG A 387 17.07 -21.77 -20.86
C ARG A 387 17.38 -20.37 -20.37
N ASN A 388 18.58 -19.88 -20.66
CA ASN A 388 18.89 -18.46 -20.52
C ASN A 388 18.06 -17.64 -21.52
N TYR A 389 17.68 -16.42 -21.14
CA TYR A 389 16.83 -15.56 -21.97
C TYR A 389 17.48 -15.23 -23.33
N ASN A 390 18.79 -15.01 -23.35
CA ASN A 390 19.59 -14.81 -24.57
C ASN A 390 20.00 -16.11 -25.27
N GLN A 391 19.73 -17.27 -24.67
CA GLN A 391 20.15 -18.60 -25.14
C GLN A 391 21.68 -18.77 -25.30
N GLU A 392 22.48 -17.94 -24.63
CA GLU A 392 23.94 -18.04 -24.61
C GLU A 392 24.39 -18.74 -23.32
N TYR A 393 25.50 -19.48 -23.41
CA TYR A 393 26.07 -20.29 -22.34
C TYR A 393 27.60 -20.11 -22.34
N VAL A 394 28.17 -19.65 -21.23
CA VAL A 394 29.61 -19.39 -21.11
C VAL A 394 30.37 -20.52 -20.40
N GLY A 395 29.70 -21.62 -20.08
CA GLY A 395 30.26 -22.80 -19.41
C GLY A 395 30.34 -22.59 -17.89
N GLN A 396 31.07 -21.56 -17.45
CA GLN A 396 31.14 -21.18 -16.04
C GLN A 396 31.10 -19.66 -15.88
N MET A 397 30.40 -19.20 -14.83
CA MET A 397 30.40 -17.80 -14.44
C MET A 397 30.33 -17.66 -12.91
N THR A 398 30.76 -16.52 -12.38
CA THR A 398 30.68 -16.31 -10.93
C THR A 398 29.23 -16.15 -10.47
N MET A 399 28.92 -16.46 -9.21
CA MET A 399 27.61 -16.18 -8.62
C MET A 399 27.23 -14.69 -8.75
N TYR A 400 28.19 -13.79 -8.57
CA TYR A 400 28.07 -12.34 -8.75
C TYR A 400 27.64 -11.96 -10.17
N ASP A 401 28.24 -12.57 -11.20
CA ASP A 401 27.84 -12.31 -12.59
C ASP A 401 26.48 -12.95 -12.90
N ALA A 402 26.21 -14.16 -12.37
CA ALA A 402 24.97 -14.89 -12.60
C ALA A 402 23.75 -14.10 -12.12
N ILE A 403 23.82 -13.51 -10.92
CA ILE A 403 22.73 -12.66 -10.39
C ILE A 403 22.64 -11.33 -11.15
N THR A 404 23.77 -10.72 -11.50
CA THR A 404 23.88 -9.43 -12.20
C THR A 404 23.19 -9.49 -13.56
N HIS A 405 23.44 -10.56 -14.32
CA HIS A 405 22.82 -10.82 -15.61
C HIS A 405 21.52 -11.62 -15.51
N SER A 406 21.14 -12.03 -14.30
CA SER A 406 19.94 -12.82 -14.03
C SER A 406 19.89 -14.13 -14.84
N SER A 407 21.04 -14.79 -15.05
CA SER A 407 21.16 -16.03 -15.82
C SER A 407 20.36 -17.18 -15.17
N ASN A 408 19.69 -17.99 -15.99
CA ASN A 408 18.76 -19.03 -15.52
C ASN A 408 19.45 -20.36 -15.25
N ALA A 409 20.31 -20.81 -16.17
CA ALA A 409 21.04 -22.06 -16.04
C ALA A 409 21.85 -22.16 -14.73
N PRO A 410 22.71 -21.18 -14.35
CA PRO A 410 23.48 -21.26 -13.12
C PRO A 410 22.61 -21.16 -11.86
N ALA A 411 21.47 -20.48 -11.91
CA ALA A 411 20.55 -20.41 -10.78
C ALA A 411 19.88 -21.78 -10.52
N VAL A 412 19.42 -22.45 -11.58
CA VAL A 412 18.82 -23.79 -11.47
C VAL A 412 19.87 -24.82 -11.08
N TRP A 413 21.05 -24.77 -11.69
CA TRP A 413 22.17 -25.65 -11.34
C TRP A 413 22.51 -25.50 -9.85
N LEU A 414 22.69 -24.27 -9.36
CA LEU A 414 23.02 -24.05 -7.96
C LEU A 414 21.90 -24.52 -7.02
N MET A 415 20.63 -24.31 -7.37
CA MET A 415 19.50 -24.84 -6.58
C MET A 415 19.52 -26.38 -6.53
N ASN A 416 19.88 -27.04 -7.63
CA ASN A 416 20.05 -28.49 -7.67
C ASN A 416 21.16 -28.96 -6.74
N GLU A 417 22.30 -28.25 -6.71
CA GLU A 417 23.44 -28.59 -5.85
C GLU A 417 23.14 -28.41 -4.35
N ILE A 418 22.50 -27.30 -3.96
CA ILE A 418 22.16 -27.05 -2.54
C ILE A 418 20.94 -27.85 -2.07
N GLY A 419 20.18 -28.44 -3.00
CA GLY A 419 18.97 -29.21 -2.76
C GLY A 419 17.70 -28.35 -2.65
N ILE A 420 16.60 -28.88 -3.19
CA ILE A 420 15.29 -28.21 -3.21
C ILE A 420 14.76 -27.93 -1.80
N ASP A 421 14.94 -28.86 -0.85
CA ASP A 421 14.47 -28.68 0.52
C ASP A 421 15.17 -27.51 1.23
N THR A 422 16.46 -27.27 0.95
CA THR A 422 17.19 -26.11 1.46
C THR A 422 16.57 -24.81 0.97
N SER A 423 16.23 -24.77 -0.32
CA SER A 423 15.58 -23.62 -0.95
C SER A 423 14.20 -23.35 -0.36
N VAL A 424 13.36 -24.39 -0.22
CA VAL A 424 12.01 -24.27 0.36
C VAL A 424 12.07 -23.83 1.83
N GLN A 425 12.97 -24.38 2.64
CA GLN A 425 13.16 -23.95 4.03
C GLN A 425 13.67 -22.52 4.13
N ALA A 426 14.49 -22.06 3.17
CA ALA A 426 14.90 -20.67 3.10
C ALA A 426 13.72 -19.76 2.79
N LEU A 427 12.92 -20.08 1.76
CA LEU A 427 11.72 -19.32 1.41
C LEU A 427 10.73 -19.22 2.57
N ASP A 428 10.52 -20.31 3.32
CA ASP A 428 9.68 -20.32 4.52
C ASP A 428 10.16 -19.30 5.57
N ARG A 429 11.48 -19.23 5.82
CA ARG A 429 12.08 -18.22 6.70
C ARG A 429 12.00 -16.80 6.17
N PHE A 430 11.92 -16.62 4.84
CA PHE A 430 11.66 -15.32 4.21
C PHE A 430 10.15 -14.95 4.19
N GLY A 431 9.28 -15.79 4.76
CA GLY A 431 7.83 -15.60 4.78
C GLY A 431 7.13 -15.95 3.46
N ILE A 432 7.78 -16.73 2.59
CA ILE A 432 7.21 -17.22 1.33
C ILE A 432 6.94 -18.72 1.48
N HIS A 433 5.69 -19.08 1.72
CA HIS A 433 5.27 -20.47 1.89
C HIS A 433 4.93 -21.10 0.54
N THR A 434 5.44 -22.31 0.27
CA THR A 434 5.09 -23.05 -0.96
C THR A 434 5.10 -24.57 -0.77
N ASN A 435 4.16 -25.22 -1.44
CA ASN A 435 4.08 -26.67 -1.58
C ASN A 435 4.86 -27.21 -2.80
N ASP A 436 5.40 -26.33 -3.64
CA ASP A 436 6.18 -26.69 -4.82
C ASP A 436 7.47 -27.42 -4.41
N ARG A 437 7.88 -28.40 -5.21
CA ARG A 437 9.09 -29.22 -4.98
C ARG A 437 9.93 -29.42 -6.25
N GLY A 438 9.79 -28.54 -7.24
CA GLY A 438 10.55 -28.60 -8.49
C GLY A 438 11.65 -27.55 -8.59
N LEU A 439 12.64 -27.79 -9.46
CA LEU A 439 13.72 -26.83 -9.75
C LEU A 439 13.23 -25.52 -10.40
N ALA A 440 12.00 -25.51 -10.93
CA ALA A 440 11.37 -24.30 -11.46
C ALA A 440 11.22 -23.18 -10.41
N ILE A 441 11.24 -23.51 -9.11
CA ILE A 441 11.27 -22.55 -8.00
C ILE A 441 12.42 -21.56 -8.17
N ALA A 442 13.60 -22.01 -8.63
CA ALA A 442 14.77 -21.14 -8.85
C ALA A 442 14.47 -19.94 -9.76
N LEU A 443 13.49 -20.08 -10.66
CA LEU A 443 13.11 -19.09 -11.66
C LEU A 443 11.74 -18.44 -11.37
N GLY A 444 11.17 -18.68 -10.18
CA GLY A 444 9.87 -18.13 -9.78
C GLY A 444 8.67 -18.94 -10.29
N GLY A 445 8.89 -20.17 -10.74
CA GLY A 445 7.84 -21.13 -11.07
C GLY A 445 7.17 -21.66 -9.81
N LEU A 446 6.36 -20.82 -9.16
CA LEU A 446 5.53 -21.15 -8.01
C LEU A 446 4.08 -21.32 -8.47
N SER A 447 3.40 -22.36 -7.97
CA SER A 447 2.01 -22.63 -8.34
C SER A 447 1.04 -21.59 -7.77
N GLU A 448 1.30 -21.12 -6.55
CA GLU A 448 0.50 -20.10 -5.88
C GLU A 448 1.02 -18.69 -6.18
N GLY A 449 2.32 -18.51 -6.39
CA GLY A 449 2.95 -17.21 -6.60
C GLY A 449 3.26 -16.50 -5.28
N VAL A 450 3.53 -15.19 -5.35
CA VAL A 450 3.75 -14.30 -4.20
C VAL A 450 3.06 -12.97 -4.42
N THR A 451 2.68 -12.29 -3.33
CA THR A 451 2.12 -10.95 -3.41
C THR A 451 3.23 -9.88 -3.44
N PRO A 452 2.99 -8.69 -4.02
CA PRO A 452 3.91 -7.56 -3.89
C PRO A 452 4.29 -7.23 -2.45
N LEU A 453 3.36 -7.37 -1.49
CA LEU A 453 3.62 -7.15 -0.07
C LEU A 453 4.59 -8.19 0.52
N GLU A 454 4.38 -9.47 0.24
CA GLU A 454 5.29 -10.56 0.67
C GLU A 454 6.69 -10.38 0.09
N LEU A 455 6.77 -10.00 -1.19
CA LEU A 455 8.06 -9.84 -1.86
C LEU A 455 8.83 -8.61 -1.35
N ALA A 456 8.15 -7.49 -1.04
CA ALA A 456 8.78 -6.35 -0.37
C ALA A 456 9.23 -6.70 1.05
N SER A 457 8.40 -7.41 1.82
CA SER A 457 8.73 -7.88 3.17
C SER A 457 9.98 -8.78 3.18
N SER A 458 10.05 -9.77 2.29
CA SER A 458 11.20 -10.68 2.21
C SER A 458 12.51 -9.98 1.84
N TYR A 459 12.47 -8.93 1.00
CA TYR A 459 13.66 -8.13 0.65
C TYR A 459 14.13 -7.23 1.79
N SER A 460 13.27 -6.93 2.78
CA SER A 460 13.67 -6.15 3.96
C SER A 460 14.80 -6.83 4.75
N VAL A 461 14.91 -8.16 4.65
CA VAL A 461 16.00 -8.95 5.24
C VAL A 461 17.37 -8.40 4.84
N PHE A 462 17.54 -8.06 3.56
CA PHE A 462 18.83 -7.59 3.06
C PHE A 462 19.13 -6.15 3.46
N ALA A 463 18.10 -5.31 3.58
CA ALA A 463 18.22 -3.94 4.06
C ALA A 463 18.54 -3.85 5.57
N ASN A 464 18.24 -4.92 6.33
CA ASN A 464 18.29 -4.94 7.80
C ASN A 464 19.25 -6.00 8.36
N ASN A 465 20.43 -6.16 7.75
CA ASN A 465 21.49 -7.04 8.27
C ASN A 465 21.04 -8.49 8.52
N GLY A 466 20.13 -8.99 7.67
CA GLY A 466 19.61 -10.34 7.74
C GLY A 466 18.34 -10.51 8.57
N SER A 467 17.68 -9.44 9.01
CA SER A 467 16.43 -9.52 9.79
C SER A 467 15.22 -9.05 8.99
N GLN A 468 14.17 -9.87 8.94
CA GLN A 468 12.90 -9.49 8.31
C GLN A 468 12.11 -8.55 9.24
N VAL A 469 11.39 -7.59 8.65
CA VAL A 469 10.40 -6.78 9.35
C VAL A 469 9.00 -7.10 8.83
N GLU A 470 8.07 -7.30 9.76
CA GLU A 470 6.66 -7.51 9.43
C GLU A 470 6.01 -6.18 8.98
N PRO A 471 5.40 -6.12 7.78
CA PRO A 471 4.75 -4.90 7.31
C PRO A 471 3.56 -4.50 8.20
N PHE A 472 3.40 -3.21 8.47
CA PHE A 472 2.22 -2.69 9.18
C PHE A 472 1.76 -1.33 8.64
N PHE A 473 0.45 -1.12 8.65
CA PHE A 473 -0.28 0.08 8.26
C PHE A 473 -0.76 0.88 9.48
N ILE A 474 -0.89 0.27 10.66
CA ILE A 474 -1.34 0.93 11.88
C ILE A 474 -0.21 0.98 12.90
N LYS A 475 0.28 2.18 13.21
CA LYS A 475 1.25 2.40 14.28
C LYS A 475 0.59 2.41 15.65
N ALA A 476 -0.58 3.03 15.78
CA ALA A 476 -1.37 3.07 17.00
C ALA A 476 -2.83 3.45 16.72
N ILE A 477 -3.75 2.99 17.58
CA ILE A 477 -5.15 3.44 17.59
C ILE A 477 -5.45 4.04 18.95
N TYR A 478 -6.01 5.25 18.98
CA TYR A 478 -6.52 5.89 20.18
C TYR A 478 -8.05 6.00 20.11
N THR A 479 -8.72 5.69 21.23
CA THR A 479 -10.15 5.92 21.40
C THR A 479 -10.45 7.41 21.61
N GLN A 480 -11.73 7.79 21.56
CA GLN A 480 -12.17 9.18 21.76
C GLN A 480 -11.75 9.78 23.12
N ASP A 481 -11.64 8.95 24.17
CA ASP A 481 -11.16 9.33 25.50
C ASP A 481 -9.63 9.36 25.62
N GLY A 482 -8.90 9.15 24.52
CA GLY A 482 -7.44 9.23 24.45
C GLY A 482 -6.72 7.96 24.93
N LYS A 483 -7.44 6.85 25.12
CA LYS A 483 -6.85 5.58 25.52
C LYS A 483 -6.29 4.86 24.29
N GLN A 484 -5.03 4.45 24.36
CA GLN A 484 -4.42 3.61 23.32
C GLN A 484 -4.99 2.19 23.36
N LEU A 485 -5.38 1.67 22.20
CA LEU A 485 -5.68 0.26 22.00
C LEU A 485 -4.39 -0.50 21.68
N ASN A 486 -4.24 -1.69 22.26
CA ASN A 486 -3.13 -2.57 21.97
C ASN A 486 -3.52 -3.52 20.85
N GLY A 487 -2.72 -3.57 19.79
CA GLY A 487 -2.78 -4.61 18.77
C GLY A 487 -1.72 -5.68 19.03
N GLU A 488 -1.64 -6.65 18.12
CA GLU A 488 -0.53 -7.60 18.09
C GLU A 488 0.80 -6.88 17.80
N GLU A 489 1.86 -7.24 18.52
CA GLU A 489 3.20 -6.66 18.31
C GLU A 489 3.80 -7.17 17.00
N SER A 490 4.30 -6.24 16.16
CA SER A 490 5.09 -6.59 14.97
C SER A 490 6.39 -7.29 15.36
N ARG A 491 6.69 -8.39 14.68
CA ARG A 491 7.88 -9.19 14.95
C ARG A 491 9.00 -8.82 13.98
N SER A 492 10.23 -8.89 14.48
CA SER A 492 11.42 -8.94 13.64
C SER A 492 12.13 -10.26 13.88
N GLU A 493 12.41 -10.98 12.80
CA GLU A 493 12.99 -12.31 12.85
C GLU A 493 14.30 -12.34 12.07
N LYS A 494 15.33 -12.97 12.64
CA LYS A 494 16.61 -13.14 11.95
C LYS A 494 16.51 -14.29 10.96
N VAL A 495 16.71 -13.99 9.67
CA VAL A 495 16.52 -14.92 8.55
C VAL A 495 17.85 -15.43 8.01
N VAL A 496 18.81 -14.54 7.78
CA VAL A 496 20.18 -14.86 7.33
C VAL A 496 21.23 -14.17 8.19
N SER A 497 22.50 -14.58 8.04
CA SER A 497 23.62 -13.90 8.67
C SER A 497 23.83 -12.48 8.11
N PRO A 498 24.40 -11.55 8.91
CA PRO A 498 24.80 -10.23 8.41
C PRO A 498 25.77 -10.31 7.22
N GLN A 499 26.63 -11.33 7.18
CA GLN A 499 27.57 -11.56 6.08
C GLN A 499 26.84 -11.88 4.76
N THR A 500 25.89 -12.83 4.79
CA THR A 500 25.04 -13.17 3.64
C THR A 500 24.23 -11.95 3.17
N SER A 501 23.66 -11.20 4.12
CA SER A 501 22.91 -9.96 3.85
C SER A 501 23.77 -8.92 3.14
N TRP A 502 25.00 -8.71 3.61
CA TRP A 502 25.93 -7.73 3.05
C TRP A 502 26.37 -8.12 1.64
N TYR A 503 26.79 -9.38 1.44
CA TYR A 503 27.15 -9.88 0.11
C TYR A 503 25.99 -9.80 -0.88
N MET A 504 24.78 -10.14 -0.44
CA MET A 504 23.59 -10.00 -1.29
C MET A 504 23.32 -8.54 -1.66
N THR A 505 23.49 -7.60 -0.71
CA THR A 505 23.34 -6.17 -0.98
C THR A 505 24.30 -5.70 -2.07
N ARG A 506 25.60 -6.03 -1.95
CA ARG A 506 26.62 -5.66 -2.94
C ARG A 506 26.33 -6.27 -4.32
N MET A 507 25.90 -7.53 -4.35
CA MET A 507 25.50 -8.22 -5.58
C MET A 507 24.26 -7.60 -6.23
N LEU A 508 23.27 -7.17 -5.44
CA LEU A 508 22.05 -6.53 -5.94
C LEU A 508 22.27 -5.06 -6.34
N GLU A 509 23.28 -4.36 -5.80
CA GLU A 509 23.74 -3.08 -6.36
C GLU A 509 24.30 -3.28 -7.78
N ALA A 510 25.02 -4.37 -8.03
CA ALA A 510 25.54 -4.69 -9.37
C ALA A 510 24.41 -4.90 -10.39
N VAL A 511 23.31 -5.56 -9.98
CA VAL A 511 22.10 -5.70 -10.81
C VAL A 511 21.57 -4.34 -11.26
N VAL A 512 21.55 -3.35 -10.36
CA VAL A 512 21.03 -2.01 -10.63
C VAL A 512 22.02 -1.14 -11.40
N ASN A 513 23.32 -1.29 -11.17
CA ASN A 513 24.34 -0.44 -11.79
C ASN A 513 24.75 -0.90 -13.18
N THR A 514 24.96 -2.21 -13.36
CA THR A 514 25.51 -2.79 -14.60
C THR A 514 24.65 -3.90 -15.18
N GLY A 515 23.72 -4.44 -14.39
CA GLY A 515 22.90 -5.60 -14.75
C GLY A 515 21.52 -5.27 -15.31
N THR A 516 20.57 -6.16 -15.03
CA THR A 516 19.19 -6.10 -15.57
C THR A 516 18.36 -4.92 -15.03
N GLY A 517 18.73 -4.36 -13.89
CA GLY A 517 18.07 -3.22 -13.24
C GLY A 517 18.60 -1.84 -13.65
N LYS A 518 19.41 -1.75 -14.71
CA LYS A 518 20.08 -0.50 -15.11
C LYS A 518 19.18 0.61 -15.65
N SER A 519 17.99 0.27 -16.15
CA SER A 519 17.07 1.24 -16.76
C SER A 519 16.66 2.34 -15.77
N GLY A 520 16.65 3.59 -16.21
CA GLY A 520 16.30 4.75 -15.36
C GLY A 520 17.44 5.23 -14.46
N GLU A 521 17.35 6.48 -14.02
CA GLU A 521 18.34 7.12 -13.14
C GLU A 521 17.86 7.09 -11.69
N VAL A 522 18.79 6.85 -10.75
CA VAL A 522 18.49 6.88 -9.32
C VAL A 522 19.52 7.76 -8.60
N LEU A 523 19.03 8.66 -7.75
CA LEU A 523 19.86 9.63 -7.02
C LEU A 523 20.40 9.08 -5.71
N SER A 524 19.94 7.89 -5.30
CA SER A 524 20.27 7.26 -4.02
C SER A 524 20.86 5.86 -4.27
N PRO A 525 21.71 5.36 -3.37
CA PRO A 525 22.15 3.97 -3.39
C PRO A 525 20.95 3.02 -3.41
N LEU A 526 20.92 2.14 -4.40
CA LEU A 526 19.82 1.24 -4.67
C LEU A 526 20.35 -0.16 -4.96
N ALA A 527 19.87 -1.13 -4.22
CA ALA A 527 20.02 -2.54 -4.50
C ALA A 527 18.66 -3.09 -4.93
N GLY A 528 18.62 -4.02 -5.89
CA GLY A 528 17.35 -4.58 -6.32
C GLY A 528 17.46 -5.67 -7.37
N LYS A 529 16.32 -6.28 -7.67
CA LYS A 529 16.22 -7.38 -8.61
C LYS A 529 15.00 -7.22 -9.51
N THR A 530 15.21 -7.50 -10.79
CA THR A 530 14.14 -7.64 -11.79
C THR A 530 13.55 -9.04 -11.79
N GLY A 531 12.25 -9.13 -12.09
CA GLY A 531 11.54 -10.38 -12.37
C GLY A 531 10.69 -10.25 -13.63
N THR A 532 10.67 -11.29 -14.46
CA THR A 532 9.85 -11.36 -15.68
C THR A 532 9.32 -12.77 -15.84
N THR A 533 8.04 -12.92 -16.18
CA THR A 533 7.43 -14.18 -16.60
C THR A 533 6.87 -14.04 -18.01
N SER A 534 6.98 -15.08 -18.83
CA SER A 534 6.56 -15.04 -20.24
C SER A 534 5.36 -15.92 -20.48
N TYR A 535 4.47 -15.48 -21.37
CA TYR A 535 3.30 -16.25 -21.77
C TYR A 535 3.72 -17.43 -22.67
N PRO A 536 3.34 -18.67 -22.33
CA PRO A 536 3.72 -19.83 -23.13
C PRO A 536 3.17 -19.75 -24.56
N GLY A 537 4.04 -20.01 -25.54
CA GLY A 537 3.64 -20.11 -26.96
C GLY A 537 3.48 -18.78 -27.70
N THR A 538 3.82 -17.64 -27.08
CA THR A 538 3.86 -16.34 -27.76
C THR A 538 5.18 -15.63 -27.44
N GLU A 539 6.04 -15.49 -28.45
CA GLU A 539 7.36 -14.86 -28.29
C GLU A 539 7.21 -13.39 -27.90
N GLY A 540 7.96 -12.95 -26.89
CA GLY A 540 7.93 -11.57 -26.40
C GLY A 540 6.72 -11.20 -25.53
N ALA A 541 5.72 -12.08 -25.38
CA ALA A 541 4.56 -11.82 -24.55
C ALA A 541 4.91 -11.98 -23.06
N ILE A 542 4.85 -10.88 -22.30
CA ILE A 542 5.15 -10.87 -20.87
C ILE A 542 3.85 -10.92 -20.04
N MET A 543 3.82 -11.78 -19.03
CA MET A 543 2.68 -11.88 -18.10
C MET A 543 2.85 -10.95 -16.92
N ASP A 544 3.99 -11.10 -16.21
CA ASP A 544 4.33 -10.31 -15.04
C ASP A 544 5.70 -9.65 -15.23
N ALA A 545 5.77 -8.36 -14.93
CA ALA A 545 7.00 -7.59 -14.85
C ALA A 545 7.17 -7.02 -13.44
N TRP A 546 8.32 -7.31 -12.83
CA TRP A 546 8.62 -6.94 -11.45
C TRP A 546 9.89 -6.12 -11.34
N PHE A 547 9.90 -5.18 -10.41
CA PHE A 547 11.12 -4.70 -9.78
C PHE A 547 10.93 -4.68 -8.27
N VAL A 548 11.88 -5.29 -7.55
CA VAL A 548 11.93 -5.28 -6.09
C VAL A 548 13.26 -4.67 -5.69
N GLY A 549 13.23 -3.64 -4.87
CA GLY A 549 14.43 -2.89 -4.54
C GLY A 549 14.39 -2.36 -3.13
N TYR A 550 15.55 -1.89 -2.68
CA TYR A 550 15.69 -1.23 -1.41
C TYR A 550 16.87 -0.25 -1.40
N THR A 551 16.70 0.79 -0.60
CA THR A 551 17.76 1.68 -0.10
C THR A 551 17.97 1.36 1.39
N PRO A 552 18.92 2.01 2.08
CA PRO A 552 19.05 1.87 3.53
C PRO A 552 17.85 2.39 4.35
N ALA A 553 16.89 3.08 3.71
CA ALA A 553 15.71 3.64 4.37
C ALA A 553 14.41 3.01 3.90
N VAL A 554 14.31 2.57 2.64
CA VAL A 554 13.04 2.12 2.04
C VAL A 554 13.24 0.80 1.31
N VAL A 555 12.30 -0.13 1.45
CA VAL A 555 12.21 -1.35 0.64
C VAL A 555 10.86 -1.40 -0.06
N GLY A 556 10.79 -1.92 -1.28
CA GLY A 556 9.52 -2.00 -1.97
C GLY A 556 9.52 -2.90 -3.19
N ALA A 557 8.31 -3.16 -3.68
CA ALA A 557 8.05 -3.95 -4.86
C ALA A 557 7.06 -3.22 -5.77
N ILE A 558 7.33 -3.28 -7.08
CA ILE A 558 6.39 -2.90 -8.13
C ILE A 558 6.15 -4.10 -9.03
N TRP A 559 4.88 -4.41 -9.22
CA TRP A 559 4.38 -5.35 -10.23
C TRP A 559 3.65 -4.59 -11.32
N MET A 560 3.80 -5.03 -12.57
CA MET A 560 2.99 -4.63 -13.71
C MET A 560 2.54 -5.88 -14.45
N GLY A 561 1.30 -5.87 -14.94
CA GLY A 561 0.73 -6.98 -15.69
C GLY A 561 -0.76 -6.81 -15.97
N TYR A 562 -1.37 -7.87 -16.49
CA TYR A 562 -2.82 -7.94 -16.68
C TYR A 562 -3.43 -8.90 -15.66
N ASP A 563 -4.69 -8.68 -15.28
CA ASP A 563 -5.38 -9.62 -14.40
C ASP A 563 -5.50 -11.00 -15.02
N THR A 564 -5.80 -11.04 -16.31
CA THR A 564 -5.80 -12.21 -17.16
C THR A 564 -4.89 -11.95 -18.35
N THR A 565 -3.87 -12.78 -18.54
CA THR A 565 -2.97 -12.68 -19.69
C THR A 565 -3.38 -13.66 -20.79
N THR A 566 -3.37 -13.22 -22.04
CA THR A 566 -3.60 -14.05 -23.24
C THR A 566 -2.56 -13.76 -24.32
N SER A 567 -2.59 -14.48 -25.44
CA SER A 567 -1.75 -14.21 -26.61
C SER A 567 -1.98 -12.81 -27.20
N GLU A 568 -3.15 -12.20 -26.98
CA GLU A 568 -3.52 -10.87 -27.46
C GLU A 568 -3.41 -9.80 -26.36
N GLN A 569 -3.57 -10.19 -25.09
CA GLN A 569 -3.54 -9.30 -23.93
C GLN A 569 -2.36 -9.65 -23.04
N HIS A 570 -1.22 -9.00 -23.27
CA HIS A 570 0.04 -9.22 -22.56
C HIS A 570 0.88 -7.95 -22.57
N LEU A 571 1.86 -7.86 -21.67
CA LEU A 571 2.83 -6.78 -21.68
C LEU A 571 3.80 -6.93 -22.86
N LEU A 572 4.01 -5.85 -23.60
CA LEU A 572 4.95 -5.72 -24.71
C LEU A 572 6.37 -5.32 -24.22
N GLY A 573 6.54 -5.15 -22.91
CA GLY A 573 7.79 -4.78 -22.27
C GLY A 573 7.97 -5.50 -20.93
N GLY A 574 9.23 -5.82 -20.61
CA GLY A 574 9.59 -6.50 -19.36
C GLY A 574 9.89 -5.55 -18.20
N SER A 575 10.73 -6.01 -17.26
CA SER A 575 11.01 -5.32 -16.00
C SER A 575 11.66 -3.94 -16.10
N ALA A 576 12.08 -3.48 -17.28
CA ALA A 576 12.62 -2.13 -17.46
C ALA A 576 11.60 -1.05 -17.02
N TYR A 577 10.31 -1.28 -17.29
CA TYR A 577 9.21 -0.36 -16.95
C TYR A 577 9.00 -0.21 -15.43
N PRO A 578 8.76 -1.30 -14.65
CA PRO A 578 8.65 -1.18 -13.21
C PRO A 578 9.96 -0.71 -12.54
N THR A 579 11.12 -0.97 -13.15
CA THR A 579 12.41 -0.45 -12.66
C THR A 579 12.48 1.07 -12.75
N VAL A 580 12.13 1.64 -13.91
CA VAL A 580 12.12 3.10 -14.11
C VAL A 580 11.12 3.76 -13.18
N LEU A 581 9.90 3.21 -13.08
CA LEU A 581 8.87 3.71 -12.16
C LEU A 581 9.36 3.69 -10.72
N TYR A 582 9.96 2.58 -10.26
CA TYR A 582 10.50 2.45 -8.91
C TYR A 582 11.55 3.53 -8.62
N LYS A 583 12.55 3.69 -9.50
CA LYS A 583 13.62 4.67 -9.33
C LYS A 583 13.09 6.10 -9.28
N ASP A 584 12.13 6.44 -10.14
CA ASP A 584 11.51 7.76 -10.14
C ASP A 584 10.70 8.04 -8.88
N ILE A 585 10.05 7.02 -8.30
CA ILE A 585 9.38 7.15 -7.00
C ILE A 585 10.41 7.31 -5.87
N ILE A 586 11.49 6.53 -5.86
CA ILE A 586 12.58 6.74 -4.88
C ILE A 586 13.18 8.15 -4.98
N ASN A 587 13.29 8.69 -6.20
CA ASN A 587 13.79 10.05 -6.45
C ASN A 587 12.82 11.15 -5.99
N SER A 588 11.53 10.87 -5.78
CA SER A 588 10.56 11.85 -5.25
C SER A 588 10.48 11.85 -3.72
N ILE A 589 10.90 10.77 -3.06
CA ILE A 589 10.99 10.70 -1.60
C ILE A 589 11.81 11.90 -1.10
N PRO A 590 11.41 12.63 -0.05
CA PRO A 590 12.22 13.73 0.50
C PRO A 590 13.64 13.28 0.85
N ALA A 591 14.65 14.12 0.59
CA ALA A 591 16.06 13.75 0.78
C ALA A 591 16.37 13.27 2.21
N GLN A 592 15.66 13.79 3.22
CA GLN A 592 15.81 13.38 4.62
C GLN A 592 15.34 11.92 4.86
N LEU A 593 14.51 11.38 3.97
CA LEU A 593 13.91 10.04 4.06
C LEU A 593 14.56 9.02 3.09
N ARG A 594 15.45 9.45 2.18
CA ARG A 594 16.10 8.54 1.20
C ARG A 594 17.15 7.61 1.82
N GLY A 595 17.64 7.94 3.01
CA GLY A 595 18.75 7.25 3.65
C GLY A 595 20.12 7.67 3.09
N GLY A 596 21.18 7.19 3.74
CA GLY A 596 22.57 7.42 3.32
C GLY A 596 23.08 6.34 2.36
N ALA A 597 24.40 6.13 2.36
CA ALA A 597 24.99 4.94 1.78
C ALA A 597 24.62 3.69 2.59
N PHE A 598 24.63 2.52 1.94
CA PHE A 598 24.59 1.26 2.67
C PHE A 598 25.79 1.19 3.59
N GLU A 599 25.52 0.95 4.87
CA GLU A 599 26.57 0.84 5.90
C GLU A 599 26.95 -0.62 6.06
N LYS A 600 28.24 -0.91 5.92
CA LYS A 600 28.78 -2.23 6.17
C LYS A 600 28.64 -2.57 7.65
N PRO A 601 28.00 -3.69 8.02
CA PRO A 601 27.94 -4.13 9.41
C PRO A 601 29.33 -4.34 10.03
N ASP A 602 29.41 -4.26 11.35
CA ASP A 602 30.61 -4.62 12.07
C ASP A 602 30.90 -6.13 11.88
N GLU A 603 32.18 -6.49 11.83
CA GLU A 603 32.66 -7.88 11.70
C GLU A 603 32.29 -8.63 10.40
N VAL A 604 31.71 -7.96 9.38
CA VAL A 604 31.53 -8.58 8.05
C VAL A 604 32.66 -8.24 7.09
N GLU A 605 33.01 -9.22 6.26
CA GLU A 605 33.93 -9.09 5.14
C GLU A 605 33.30 -8.22 4.03
N GLU A 606 34.09 -7.32 3.48
CA GLU A 606 33.67 -6.48 2.35
C GLU A 606 33.73 -7.28 1.04
N LEU A 607 32.77 -7.06 0.14
CA LEU A 607 32.84 -7.63 -1.21
C LEU A 607 33.75 -6.75 -2.06
N ALA A 608 34.99 -7.17 -2.26
CA ALA A 608 35.91 -6.49 -3.17
C ALA A 608 35.34 -6.50 -4.60
N PRO A 609 35.58 -5.48 -5.45
CA PRO A 609 35.08 -5.44 -6.82
C PRO A 609 35.51 -6.66 -7.65
N PRO A 610 34.73 -7.09 -8.66
CA PRO A 610 35.08 -8.22 -9.50
C PRO A 610 36.45 -8.04 -10.15
N VAL A 611 37.21 -9.13 -10.26
CA VAL A 611 38.54 -9.12 -10.86
C VAL A 611 38.41 -9.23 -12.37
N GLU A 612 38.72 -8.15 -13.07
CA GLU A 612 38.78 -8.12 -14.53
C GLU A 612 40.20 -8.43 -15.01
N LEU A 613 40.38 -9.61 -15.60
CA LEU A 613 41.66 -10.02 -16.18
C LEU A 613 41.99 -9.17 -17.43
N PRO A 614 43.20 -8.59 -17.52
CA PRO A 614 43.58 -7.77 -18.67
C PRO A 614 43.87 -8.62 -19.91
N SER A 615 43.50 -8.13 -21.08
CA SER A 615 44.02 -8.67 -22.34
C SER A 615 45.44 -8.16 -22.56
N ILE A 616 46.39 -9.06 -22.82
CA ILE A 616 47.81 -8.72 -23.03
C ILE A 616 48.15 -8.96 -24.49
N ASP A 617 48.36 -7.92 -25.29
CA ASP A 617 48.76 -8.04 -26.71
C ASP A 617 50.14 -7.43 -27.02
N ASP A 618 50.80 -6.90 -25.99
CA ASP A 618 52.05 -6.15 -26.08
C ASP A 618 53.22 -6.81 -25.32
N LEU A 619 53.15 -8.11 -25.02
CA LEU A 619 54.25 -8.82 -24.37
C LEU A 619 55.53 -8.72 -25.22
N THR A 620 56.61 -8.28 -24.57
CA THR A 620 57.94 -8.19 -25.16
C THR A 620 58.95 -9.00 -24.36
N ALA A 621 59.92 -9.60 -25.05
CA ALA A 621 61.05 -10.31 -24.45
C ALA A 621 62.36 -9.71 -24.99
N THR A 622 63.15 -9.07 -24.13
CA THR A 622 64.40 -8.41 -24.52
C THR A 622 65.59 -9.00 -23.78
N PHE A 623 66.62 -9.43 -24.51
CA PHE A 623 67.87 -9.87 -23.89
C PHE A 623 68.78 -8.68 -23.56
N SER A 624 69.30 -8.64 -22.33
CA SER A 624 70.23 -7.62 -21.86
C SER A 624 71.45 -8.24 -21.16
N ILE A 625 72.59 -7.54 -21.23
CA ILE A 625 73.84 -7.90 -20.54
C ILE A 625 74.15 -6.78 -19.55
N GLY A 626 74.10 -7.08 -18.26
CA GLY A 626 74.39 -6.14 -17.18
C GLY A 626 75.90 -5.99 -16.90
N GLY A 627 76.25 -4.90 -16.20
CA GLY A 627 77.62 -4.67 -15.73
C GLY A 627 78.06 -5.77 -14.76
N ARG A 628 79.19 -6.43 -15.07
CA ARG A 628 79.76 -7.68 -14.47
C ARG A 628 79.46 -9.00 -15.20
N GLY A 629 78.89 -8.97 -16.40
CA GLY A 629 78.74 -10.16 -17.25
C GLY A 629 77.57 -11.08 -16.89
N LEU A 630 76.60 -10.57 -16.12
CA LEU A 630 75.32 -11.22 -15.89
C LEU A 630 74.40 -10.91 -17.08
N SER A 631 73.75 -11.93 -17.62
CA SER A 631 72.82 -11.79 -18.75
C SER A 631 71.44 -12.29 -18.37
N SER A 632 70.42 -11.54 -18.80
CA SER A 632 69.02 -11.81 -18.47
C SER A 632 68.10 -11.52 -19.65
N ILE A 633 66.97 -12.22 -19.69
CA ILE A 633 65.83 -11.88 -20.55
C ILE A 633 64.86 -11.11 -19.67
N HIS A 634 64.52 -9.89 -20.10
CA HIS A 634 63.49 -9.07 -19.48
C HIS A 634 62.20 -9.24 -20.26
N LEU A 635 61.20 -9.82 -19.61
CA LEU A 635 59.83 -9.84 -20.07
C LEU A 635 59.12 -8.60 -19.56
N ASN A 636 58.37 -7.92 -20.41
CA ASN A 636 57.57 -6.75 -20.04
C ASN A 636 56.28 -6.71 -20.86
N TRP A 637 55.17 -6.40 -20.19
CA TRP A 637 53.82 -6.33 -20.78
C TRP A 637 52.98 -5.24 -20.12
N SER A 638 51.84 -4.90 -20.72
CA SER A 638 50.81 -4.08 -20.08
C SER A 638 49.90 -4.95 -19.20
N GLY A 639 49.55 -4.45 -18.02
CA GLY A 639 48.74 -5.19 -17.06
C GLY A 639 48.13 -4.31 -15.98
N LYS A 640 47.35 -4.93 -15.09
CA LYS A 640 46.79 -4.30 -13.89
C LYS A 640 47.65 -4.70 -12.69
N THR A 641 47.98 -3.76 -11.82
CA THR A 641 48.73 -4.01 -10.59
C THR A 641 47.84 -4.46 -9.42
N ASP A 642 46.69 -5.05 -9.72
CA ASP A 642 45.80 -5.61 -8.71
C ASP A 642 46.46 -6.88 -8.13
N GLU A 643 46.67 -6.92 -6.82
CA GLU A 643 47.33 -8.05 -6.15
C GLU A 643 46.54 -9.36 -6.24
N ARG A 644 45.27 -9.31 -6.67
CA ARG A 644 44.44 -10.49 -6.92
C ARG A 644 44.64 -11.07 -8.32
N ILE A 645 45.34 -10.36 -9.21
CA ILE A 645 45.70 -10.81 -10.55
C ILE A 645 47.13 -11.32 -10.54
N TYR A 646 47.26 -12.60 -10.83
CA TYR A 646 48.56 -13.23 -11.01
C TYR A 646 48.89 -13.30 -12.49
N TYR A 647 50.16 -13.37 -12.83
CA TYR A 647 50.62 -13.55 -14.20
C TYR A 647 51.44 -14.82 -14.27
N HIS A 648 50.88 -15.83 -14.92
CA HIS A 648 51.56 -17.08 -15.23
C HIS A 648 52.46 -16.90 -16.44
N ILE A 649 53.74 -17.14 -16.26
CA ILE A 649 54.77 -16.96 -17.28
C ILE A 649 55.12 -18.34 -17.81
N TYR A 650 54.88 -18.54 -19.10
CA TYR A 650 55.09 -19.80 -19.78
C TYR A 650 56.27 -19.71 -20.74
N GLU A 651 57.06 -20.77 -20.78
CA GLU A 651 58.07 -21.01 -21.81
C GLU A 651 57.54 -22.03 -22.82
N TYR A 652 57.70 -21.71 -24.10
CA TYR A 652 57.41 -22.61 -25.21
C TYR A 652 58.72 -23.20 -25.76
N THR A 653 58.81 -24.53 -25.68
CA THR A 653 59.91 -25.32 -26.27
C THR A 653 59.31 -26.49 -27.05
N GLU A 654 59.66 -26.62 -28.34
CA GLU A 654 59.26 -27.76 -29.20
C GLU A 654 57.74 -28.09 -29.23
N GLY A 655 56.88 -27.10 -28.99
CA GLY A 655 55.42 -27.26 -29.00
C GLY A 655 54.79 -27.56 -27.64
N GLU A 656 55.61 -27.73 -26.59
CA GLU A 656 55.14 -27.86 -25.21
C GLU A 656 55.25 -26.53 -24.44
N ARG A 657 54.21 -26.26 -23.63
CA ARG A 657 54.08 -25.09 -22.78
C ARG A 657 54.42 -25.48 -21.34
N THR A 658 55.41 -24.83 -20.73
CA THR A 658 55.83 -25.10 -19.34
C THR A 658 55.72 -23.84 -18.48
N LEU A 659 55.03 -23.94 -17.33
CA LEU A 659 54.93 -22.83 -16.37
C LEU A 659 56.30 -22.60 -15.73
N MET A 660 56.86 -21.40 -15.93
CA MET A 660 58.15 -21.01 -15.36
C MET A 660 58.01 -20.34 -14.01
N ALA A 661 57.05 -19.41 -13.91
CA ALA A 661 56.89 -18.55 -12.76
C ALA A 661 55.48 -17.97 -12.71
N THR A 662 55.08 -17.58 -11.51
CA THR A 662 53.88 -16.79 -11.26
C THR A 662 54.31 -15.50 -10.57
N VAL A 663 53.97 -14.34 -11.14
CA VAL A 663 54.23 -13.04 -10.52
C VAL A 663 52.92 -12.37 -10.13
N VAL A 664 52.91 -11.64 -9.01
CA VAL A 664 51.70 -11.01 -8.45
C VAL A 664 51.81 -9.50 -8.60
N GLY A 665 50.83 -8.87 -9.25
CA GLY A 665 50.77 -7.42 -9.42
C GLY A 665 51.96 -6.77 -10.14
N GLN A 666 52.83 -7.57 -10.77
CA GLN A 666 54.00 -7.12 -11.52
C GLN A 666 53.77 -7.36 -13.01
N THR A 667 54.19 -6.38 -13.82
CA THR A 667 54.05 -6.44 -15.29
C THR A 667 55.41 -6.63 -15.99
N GLU A 668 56.42 -7.06 -15.22
CA GLU A 668 57.75 -7.40 -15.71
C GLU A 668 58.31 -8.63 -14.99
N PHE A 669 59.20 -9.36 -15.66
CA PHE A 669 59.88 -10.51 -15.09
C PHE A 669 61.27 -10.71 -15.70
N PHE A 670 62.25 -11.08 -14.87
CA PHE A 670 63.63 -11.30 -15.28
C PHE A 670 64.01 -12.78 -15.24
N ILE A 671 64.44 -13.31 -16.37
CA ILE A 671 64.89 -14.69 -16.53
C ILE A 671 66.41 -14.71 -16.66
N ASN A 672 67.10 -15.39 -15.75
CA ASN A 672 68.54 -15.61 -15.87
C ASN A 672 68.83 -16.50 -17.10
N SER A 673 69.49 -15.96 -18.13
CA SER A 673 69.83 -16.71 -19.34
C SER A 673 71.23 -16.39 -19.81
N LYS A 674 72.04 -17.42 -20.07
CA LYS A 674 73.42 -17.30 -20.59
C LYS A 674 73.51 -17.42 -22.11
N ASN A 675 72.39 -17.66 -22.80
CA ASN A 675 72.37 -17.88 -24.25
C ASN A 675 71.46 -16.85 -24.96
N PRO A 676 72.03 -15.83 -25.65
CA PRO A 676 71.27 -14.85 -26.40
C PRO A 676 70.65 -15.40 -27.70
N PHE A 677 71.05 -16.59 -28.15
CA PHE A 677 70.57 -17.24 -29.37
C PHE A 677 69.53 -18.34 -29.09
N SER A 678 68.91 -18.30 -27.91
CA SER A 678 67.86 -19.24 -27.57
C SER A 678 66.62 -19.00 -28.43
N SER A 679 66.08 -20.06 -29.04
CA SER A 679 64.79 -20.05 -29.75
C SER A 679 63.57 -20.10 -28.82
N LYS A 680 63.76 -19.87 -27.52
CA LYS A 680 62.69 -19.88 -26.52
C LYS A 680 61.70 -18.76 -26.80
N LYS A 681 60.42 -19.09 -26.72
CA LYS A 681 59.33 -18.12 -26.81
C LYS A 681 58.62 -18.07 -25.46
N TYR A 682 58.11 -16.90 -25.12
CA TYR A 682 57.42 -16.68 -23.86
C TYR A 682 56.00 -16.21 -24.10
N GLU A 683 55.14 -16.59 -23.18
CA GLU A 683 53.75 -16.16 -23.11
C GLU A 683 53.46 -15.79 -21.66
N VAL A 684 52.62 -14.79 -21.46
CA VAL A 684 52.14 -14.40 -20.15
C VAL A 684 50.63 -14.52 -20.15
N VAL A 685 50.08 -15.16 -19.12
CA VAL A 685 48.64 -15.37 -18.99
C VAL A 685 48.16 -14.81 -17.66
N PRO A 686 47.23 -13.85 -17.68
CA PRO A 686 46.64 -13.34 -16.46
C PRO A 686 45.81 -14.44 -15.80
N TYR A 687 45.83 -14.50 -14.48
CA TYR A 687 45.18 -15.52 -13.68
C TYR A 687 44.43 -14.86 -12.52
N ASN A 688 43.18 -15.25 -12.33
CA ASN A 688 42.33 -14.74 -11.26
C ASN A 688 42.50 -15.61 -10.02
N SER A 689 43.16 -15.09 -8.99
CA SER A 689 43.40 -15.84 -7.73
C SER A 689 42.13 -16.09 -6.90
N ILE A 690 41.01 -15.46 -7.24
CA ILE A 690 39.74 -15.64 -6.53
C ILE A 690 38.89 -16.75 -7.16
N THR A 691 38.96 -16.91 -8.48
CA THR A 691 38.18 -17.92 -9.22
C THR A 691 39.03 -19.09 -9.72
N ASP A 692 40.34 -19.04 -9.52
CA ASP A 692 41.33 -19.98 -10.02
C ASP A 692 41.31 -20.18 -11.56
N GLN A 693 40.95 -19.14 -12.32
CA GLN A 693 40.84 -19.19 -13.78
C GLN A 693 41.94 -18.39 -14.50
N GLU A 694 42.48 -18.97 -15.57
CA GLU A 694 43.31 -18.25 -16.55
C GLU A 694 42.45 -17.41 -17.50
N GLY A 695 42.92 -16.21 -17.82
CA GLY A 695 42.36 -15.37 -18.86
C GLY A 695 42.95 -15.69 -20.22
N MET A 696 42.78 -14.77 -21.18
CA MET A 696 43.35 -14.96 -22.52
C MET A 696 44.87 -14.91 -22.49
N SER A 697 45.47 -15.87 -23.19
CA SER A 697 46.90 -15.89 -23.50
C SER A 697 47.38 -14.61 -24.16
N SER A 698 48.58 -14.15 -23.78
CA SER A 698 49.20 -13.02 -24.49
C SER A 698 49.59 -13.36 -25.92
N ASN A 699 50.01 -12.35 -26.68
CA ASN A 699 50.87 -12.60 -27.85
C ASN A 699 52.14 -13.38 -27.43
N VAL A 700 52.64 -14.23 -28.32
CA VAL A 700 53.87 -14.99 -28.08
C VAL A 700 55.08 -14.09 -28.36
N ALA A 701 55.92 -13.87 -27.37
CA ALA A 701 57.11 -13.04 -27.46
C ALA A 701 58.37 -13.86 -27.74
N GLU A 702 59.03 -13.55 -28.86
CA GLU A 702 60.37 -14.06 -29.18
C GLU A 702 61.44 -13.12 -28.62
N VAL A 703 62.54 -13.71 -28.12
CA VAL A 703 63.64 -12.93 -27.54
C VAL A 703 64.30 -12.06 -28.60
N LYS A 704 64.18 -10.74 -28.46
CA LYS A 704 64.89 -9.76 -29.28
C LYS A 704 66.19 -9.37 -28.61
N PHE A 705 67.29 -9.43 -29.36
CA PHE A 705 68.59 -8.96 -28.90
C PHE A 705 68.70 -7.45 -29.10
N ARG A 706 68.99 -6.70 -28.02
CA ARG A 706 69.23 -5.26 -28.08
C ARG A 706 70.60 -4.95 -27.47
N LEU A 707 71.53 -4.46 -28.28
CA LEU A 707 72.81 -3.91 -27.79
C LEU A 707 72.53 -2.58 -27.07
N GLY A 708 72.24 -2.65 -25.78
CA GLY A 708 72.15 -1.48 -24.90
C GLY A 708 73.35 -1.46 -23.95
N PHE A 709 74.24 -0.48 -24.10
CA PHE A 709 75.12 -0.09 -22.99
C PHE A 709 74.27 0.76 -22.05
N HIS A 710 73.93 0.23 -20.87
CA HIS A 710 73.37 1.02 -19.77
C HIS A 710 74.48 1.69 -18.98
#